data_AF-A0A1C2E5G5-F1
#
_entry.id   AF-A0A1C2E5G5-F1
#
_cell.length_a   1.000
_cell.length_b   1.000
_cell.length_c   1.000
_cell.angle_alpha   90.00
_cell.angle_beta   90.00
_cell.angle_gamma   90.00
#
_symmetry.space_group_name_H-M   'P 1'
#
loop_
_entity.id
_entity.type
_entity.pdbx_description
1 polymer ?
#
loop_
_entity_poly.entity_id
_entity_poly.type
_entity_poly.pdbx_seq_one_letter_code
_entity_poly.pdbx_strand_id
1 'polypeptide(L)'
;MNAERLLQHYEKIADAPEAIARLRRFVLDLAVRGKLVPQDAKDEPASELLTRIEKAKARLVKAGELRKPRDLDSGGDVNKAYSIPSTWRWVRLDGVGAIVGGGTPSASDAYNFAEPGEGVPWLTPADLGGYSKLYISRGSRDLSETGARTSSATLMPKGTVLFTSRAPIGYVAIAANPISTNQGFKSIVPYVADCSRFIATAMKAFAPEIDAKAPGTTFKEVSGKVVAAVPFPLPPLAEQHRIVAKVDELMDLCERLETARAGREAVRDRLAAANLARFNAPDPETFRNDARFALDALPALTTRPDQIKDLRRTILNLAVRGKLVPQDPNDEPGSELLKLIATEIATYGEANCIGTVQTDLIADEKLPFAAPTGWEWTRLSTLFKVITDGDHQPPPKADTGVAFLTIGNITSGRLDFTGCRLVPEAYFKSLAPYRTPAKSDILYTVVGATYGRPALVETERPFCVQRHIAILKPVEAMSVRFLMTLLASPLIYDQATNSITGTAQPTIGLRPLRNFLAPLPPLAEQHRIVAKVGALMALCDRLEASLTATVATRRRLLDALLAEALAPADASLSGVSDRQTVATVSGDPEKVIFAERSAYILSLAYERHRFARRERTFGHVKAQKILHLVEAEAGFDLGRAPIRDAAGPNDFKHMLAVEQWARGHERFVFETNGAGYLLRQLSNFDKSLKTEHGPDPHTRAIATRLIDILVPMDTRQAEIFATVYSAWNNLLIEGKAPTDTEIVCAARDDWHPDKLKLPAGEFFAALAKLRLEGIVPKGTGKFVHGPYQKALFN
;
A
#
# COMPACT_ATOMS: atom_id res chain seq x y z
N MET A 1 26.31 18.17 6.44
CA MET A 1 26.50 17.47 5.16
C MET A 1 25.43 16.37 5.03
N ASN A 2 24.25 16.66 4.48
CA ASN A 2 23.14 15.68 4.43
C ASN A 2 22.18 15.80 3.22
N ALA A 3 22.08 16.97 2.58
CA ALA A 3 21.21 17.16 1.40
C ALA A 3 21.78 16.58 0.09
N GLU A 4 23.11 16.59 -0.11
CA GLU A 4 23.75 16.10 -1.34
C GLU A 4 23.56 14.60 -1.58
N ARG A 5 23.54 13.81 -0.51
CA ARG A 5 23.36 12.34 -0.59
C ARG A 5 21.95 11.95 -1.07
N LEU A 6 20.93 12.68 -0.60
CA LEU A 6 19.56 12.54 -1.07
C LEU A 6 19.44 12.87 -2.56
N LEU A 7 20.15 13.90 -3.03
CA LEU A 7 20.18 14.32 -4.43
C LEU A 7 20.91 13.31 -5.32
N GLN A 8 22.01 12.72 -4.85
CA GLN A 8 22.76 11.68 -5.57
C GLN A 8 21.97 10.40 -5.82
N HIS A 9 21.10 10.03 -4.88
CA HIS A 9 20.26 8.83 -5.00
C HIS A 9 18.85 9.12 -5.54
N TYR A 10 18.57 10.39 -5.90
CA TYR A 10 17.23 10.85 -6.19
C TYR A 10 16.57 10.16 -7.38
N GLU A 11 17.30 10.00 -8.49
CA GLU A 11 16.74 9.37 -9.70
C GLU A 11 16.23 7.94 -9.43
N LYS A 12 16.82 7.25 -8.45
CA LYS A 12 16.44 5.88 -8.07
C LYS A 12 15.18 5.83 -7.21
N ILE A 13 14.83 6.93 -6.53
CA ILE A 13 13.66 7.04 -5.64
C ILE A 13 12.50 7.86 -6.25
N ALA A 14 12.75 8.65 -7.30
CA ALA A 14 11.76 9.52 -7.94
C ALA A 14 10.53 8.76 -8.50
N ASP A 15 10.72 7.50 -8.87
CA ASP A 15 9.65 6.62 -9.36
C ASP A 15 8.79 6.01 -8.22
N ALA A 16 9.06 6.32 -6.95
CA ALA A 16 8.18 5.90 -5.85
C ALA A 16 6.89 6.76 -5.83
N PRO A 17 5.73 6.19 -5.46
CA PRO A 17 4.53 6.98 -5.21
C PRO A 17 4.81 8.10 -4.19
N GLU A 18 4.32 9.32 -4.49
CA GLU A 18 4.45 10.51 -3.63
C GLU A 18 5.90 10.99 -3.34
N ALA A 19 6.93 10.40 -3.97
CA ALA A 19 8.33 10.74 -3.69
C ALA A 19 8.64 12.23 -3.89
N ILE A 20 8.15 12.80 -4.98
CA ILE A 20 8.40 14.20 -5.35
C ILE A 20 7.71 15.15 -4.37
N ALA A 21 6.46 14.90 -4.01
CA ALA A 21 5.71 15.68 -3.03
C ALA A 21 6.42 15.68 -1.66
N ARG A 22 6.90 14.52 -1.22
CA ARG A 22 7.67 14.38 0.02
C ARG A 22 9.01 15.11 -0.05
N LEU A 23 9.70 15.07 -1.20
CA LEU A 23 10.93 15.82 -1.39
C LEU A 23 10.70 17.33 -1.30
N ARG A 24 9.66 17.87 -1.93
CA ARG A 24 9.35 19.31 -1.85
C ARG A 24 9.21 19.75 -0.39
N ARG A 25 8.45 18.98 0.40
CA ARG A 25 8.31 19.22 1.84
C ARG A 25 9.65 19.14 2.57
N PHE A 26 10.48 18.18 2.19
CA PHE A 26 11.80 17.98 2.78
C PHE A 26 12.75 19.15 2.55
N VAL A 27 12.82 19.64 1.31
CA VAL A 27 13.64 20.80 0.93
C VAL A 27 13.25 22.03 1.76
N LEU A 28 11.95 22.27 1.91
CA LEU A 28 11.43 23.36 2.74
C LEU A 28 11.77 23.19 4.22
N ASP A 29 11.70 21.96 4.75
CA ASP A 29 12.07 21.67 6.14
C ASP A 29 13.57 21.86 6.40
N LEU A 30 14.45 21.45 5.47
CA LEU A 30 15.88 21.73 5.57
C LEU A 30 16.19 23.23 5.49
N ALA A 31 15.43 23.98 4.67
CA ALA A 31 15.57 25.42 4.50
C ALA A 31 15.34 26.18 5.82
N VAL A 32 14.30 25.83 6.57
CA VAL A 32 13.97 26.48 7.86
C VAL A 32 14.77 25.98 9.05
N ARG A 33 15.59 24.93 8.87
CA ARG A 33 16.48 24.37 9.90
C ARG A 33 17.94 24.82 9.77
N GLY A 34 18.28 25.56 8.71
CA GLY A 34 19.67 25.95 8.41
C GLY A 34 20.56 24.78 7.98
N LYS A 35 19.95 23.73 7.40
CA LYS A 35 20.65 22.52 6.95
C LYS A 35 20.76 22.42 5.42
N LEU A 36 20.15 23.35 4.69
CA LEU A 36 20.10 23.30 3.22
C LEU A 36 21.39 23.81 2.55
N VAL A 37 22.04 24.82 3.13
CA VAL A 37 23.26 25.44 2.59
C VAL A 37 24.35 25.52 3.67
N PRO A 38 25.64 25.56 3.30
CA PRO A 38 26.73 25.74 4.26
C PRO A 38 26.67 27.09 4.98
N GLN A 39 26.95 27.09 6.29
CA GLN A 39 27.13 28.30 7.09
C GLN A 39 28.42 29.03 6.66
N ASP A 40 28.38 30.37 6.61
CA ASP A 40 29.58 31.19 6.36
C ASP A 40 29.86 32.04 7.61
N ALA A 41 31.06 31.89 8.19
CA ALA A 41 31.46 32.64 9.37
C ALA A 41 31.65 34.15 9.10
N LYS A 42 31.76 34.56 7.83
CA LYS A 42 31.84 35.97 7.41
C LYS A 42 30.47 36.63 7.28
N ASP A 43 29.39 35.86 7.31
CA ASP A 43 28.05 36.43 7.25
C ASP A 43 27.77 37.25 8.51
N GLU A 44 27.14 38.41 8.33
CA GLU A 44 26.63 39.20 9.44
C GLU A 44 25.60 38.37 10.23
N PRO A 45 25.76 38.19 11.56
CA PRO A 45 24.88 37.33 12.34
C PRO A 45 23.44 37.86 12.37
N ALA A 46 22.46 36.97 12.54
CA ALA A 46 21.05 37.33 12.57
C ALA A 46 20.67 38.34 13.67
N SER A 47 21.50 38.50 14.70
CA SER A 47 21.32 39.53 15.72
C SER A 47 21.40 40.95 15.16
N GLU A 48 22.30 41.22 14.22
CA GLU A 48 22.42 42.54 13.59
C GLU A 48 21.25 42.82 12.64
N LEU A 49 20.81 41.80 11.89
CA LEU A 49 19.59 41.87 11.10
C LEU A 49 18.36 42.16 11.99
N LEU A 50 18.28 41.56 13.18
CA LEU A 50 17.20 41.81 14.12
C LEU A 50 17.19 43.28 14.59
N THR A 51 18.35 43.86 14.90
CA THR A 51 18.47 45.29 15.22
C THR A 51 17.99 46.19 14.07
N ARG A 52 18.31 45.82 12.82
CA ARG A 52 17.81 46.54 11.63
C ARG A 52 16.28 46.43 11.50
N ILE A 53 15.73 45.25 11.76
CA ILE A 53 14.28 45.00 11.78
C ILE A 53 13.60 45.85 12.85
N GLU A 54 14.13 45.91 14.06
CA GLU A 54 13.59 46.72 15.16
C GLU A 54 13.59 48.22 14.83
N LYS A 55 14.68 48.73 14.25
CA LYS A 55 14.78 50.13 13.81
C LYS A 55 13.77 50.44 12.70
N ALA A 56 13.62 49.53 11.72
CA ALA A 56 12.65 49.68 10.64
C ALA A 56 11.21 49.66 11.16
N LYS A 57 10.90 48.72 12.07
CA LYS A 57 9.61 48.62 12.77
C LYS A 57 9.28 49.91 13.54
N ALA A 58 10.22 50.42 14.33
CA ALA A 58 10.04 51.67 15.09
C ALA A 58 9.76 52.87 14.17
N ARG A 59 10.45 52.97 13.03
CA ARG A 59 10.23 54.00 12.02
C ARG A 59 8.81 53.93 11.43
N LEU A 60 8.37 52.74 11.02
CA LEU A 60 7.06 52.53 10.39
C LEU A 60 5.90 52.79 11.36
N VAL A 61 6.06 52.40 12.63
CA VAL A 61 5.09 52.72 13.68
C VAL A 61 5.04 54.22 13.96
N LYS A 62 6.20 54.89 14.03
CA LYS A 62 6.27 56.35 14.23
C LYS A 62 5.64 57.13 13.07
N ALA A 63 5.78 56.64 11.84
CA ALA A 63 5.19 57.23 10.64
C ALA A 63 3.66 57.00 10.53
N GLY A 64 3.07 56.15 11.39
CA GLY A 64 1.66 55.79 11.32
C GLY A 64 1.29 54.84 10.17
N GLU A 65 2.28 54.39 9.39
CA GLU A 65 2.12 53.46 8.27
C GLU A 65 1.77 52.03 8.74
N LEU A 66 2.10 51.70 9.99
CA LEU A 66 1.71 50.45 10.63
C LEU A 66 1.13 50.71 12.02
N ARG A 67 0.03 50.02 12.36
CA ARG A 67 -0.55 50.07 13.70
C ARG A 67 0.46 49.56 14.73
N LYS A 68 0.52 50.22 15.89
CA LYS A 68 1.34 49.77 17.02
C LYS A 68 0.98 48.29 17.34
N PRO A 69 1.96 47.37 17.36
CA PRO A 69 1.69 45.98 17.71
C PRO A 69 1.00 45.94 19.07
N ARG A 70 -0.04 45.11 19.21
CA ARG A 70 -0.60 44.82 20.54
C ARG A 70 0.51 44.16 21.36
N ASP A 71 0.71 44.61 22.60
CA ASP A 71 1.55 43.90 23.57
C ASP A 71 0.98 42.50 23.73
N LEU A 72 1.62 41.54 23.09
CA LEU A 72 1.44 40.13 23.33
C LEU A 72 2.60 39.78 24.24
N ASP A 73 2.29 39.60 25.52
CA ASP A 73 3.19 39.29 26.64
C ASP A 73 4.63 38.96 26.18
N SER A 74 5.55 39.90 26.38
CA SER A 74 6.93 39.87 25.90
C SER A 74 7.81 38.82 26.61
N GLY A 75 7.22 37.97 27.47
CA GLY A 75 7.91 37.04 28.35
C GLY A 75 7.69 35.54 28.10
N GLY A 76 7.11 35.13 26.97
CA GLY A 76 6.95 33.70 26.66
C GLY A 76 8.14 33.12 25.91
N ASP A 77 8.80 32.10 26.46
CA ASP A 77 9.84 31.30 25.80
C ASP A 77 9.38 30.90 24.37
N VAL A 78 10.10 31.34 23.33
CA VAL A 78 9.80 30.92 21.95
C VAL A 78 10.07 29.42 21.88
N ASN A 79 9.03 28.61 21.68
CA ASN A 79 9.15 27.16 21.64
C ASN A 79 10.13 26.74 20.53
N LYS A 80 11.34 26.32 20.94
CA LYS A 80 12.41 25.87 20.04
C LYS A 80 12.11 24.45 19.58
N ALA A 81 11.37 24.33 18.48
CA ALA A 81 10.97 23.03 17.94
C ALA A 81 12.17 22.16 17.51
N TYR A 82 13.30 22.79 17.16
CA TYR A 82 14.54 22.13 16.75
C TYR A 82 15.76 23.04 16.96
N SER A 83 16.96 22.45 16.92
CA SER A 83 18.23 23.17 16.92
C SER A 83 18.42 23.95 15.62
N ILE A 84 18.84 25.22 15.73
CA ILE A 84 19.23 26.08 14.60
C ILE A 84 20.72 26.44 14.71
N PRO A 85 21.39 26.84 13.62
CA PRO A 85 22.77 27.32 13.66
C PRO A 85 22.96 28.46 14.67
N SER A 86 24.15 28.56 15.28
CA SER A 86 24.47 29.58 16.30
C SER A 86 24.41 31.02 15.77
N THR A 87 24.55 31.19 14.46
CA THR A 87 24.41 32.44 13.71
C THR A 87 22.95 32.89 13.56
N TRP A 88 21.99 31.99 13.77
CA TRP A 88 20.55 32.25 13.65
C TRP A 88 19.94 32.69 14.99
N ARG A 89 18.73 33.24 14.94
CA ARG A 89 17.94 33.61 16.14
C ARG A 89 16.51 33.12 16.02
N TRP A 90 15.98 32.54 17.09
CA TRP A 90 14.55 32.30 17.21
C TRP A 90 13.85 33.62 17.54
N VAL A 91 12.87 33.98 16.73
CA VAL A 91 11.99 35.14 16.93
C VAL A 91 10.55 34.71 16.70
N ARG A 92 9.59 35.58 16.97
CA ARG A 92 8.20 35.37 16.54
C ARG A 92 8.00 35.93 15.14
N LEU A 93 7.03 35.41 14.40
CA LEU A 93 6.74 35.90 13.05
C LEU A 93 6.34 37.40 13.04
N ASP A 94 5.62 37.86 14.06
CA ASP A 94 5.31 39.29 14.28
C ASP A 94 6.53 40.16 14.65
N GLY A 95 7.67 39.53 14.95
CA GLY A 95 8.97 40.17 15.11
C GLY A 95 9.59 40.57 13.77
N VAL A 96 9.35 39.83 12.68
CA VAL A 96 9.98 40.05 11.37
C VAL A 96 9.06 40.73 10.35
N GLY A 97 7.75 40.71 10.57
CA GLY A 97 6.80 41.46 9.75
C GLY A 97 5.46 41.69 10.45
N ALA A 98 4.74 42.72 10.04
CA ALA A 98 3.41 43.01 10.57
C ALA A 98 2.37 42.05 9.99
N ILE A 99 1.56 41.44 10.87
CA ILE A 99 0.46 40.56 10.46
C ILE A 99 -0.78 41.39 10.13
N VAL A 100 -1.20 41.35 8.88
CA VAL A 100 -2.31 42.14 8.33
C VAL A 100 -3.41 41.21 7.83
N GLY A 101 -4.61 41.37 8.37
CA GLY A 101 -5.81 40.71 7.85
C GLY A 101 -6.39 41.48 6.67
N GLY A 102 -7.07 40.77 5.77
CA GLY A 102 -7.82 41.41 4.71
C GLY A 102 -9.26 41.76 5.10
N GLY A 103 -10.00 42.31 4.15
CA GLY A 103 -11.38 42.75 4.32
C GLY A 103 -12.19 42.55 3.05
N THR A 104 -13.50 42.38 3.24
CA THR A 104 -14.43 42.10 2.14
C THR A 104 -15.57 43.09 2.23
N PRO A 105 -15.75 43.97 1.23
CA PRO A 105 -16.96 44.78 1.14
C PRO A 105 -18.16 43.89 0.86
N SER A 106 -19.38 44.43 0.95
CA SER A 106 -20.59 43.65 0.73
C SER A 106 -20.58 43.02 -0.66
N ALA A 107 -20.57 41.68 -0.72
CA ALA A 107 -20.57 40.94 -1.97
C ALA A 107 -21.89 41.09 -2.77
N SER A 108 -22.97 41.50 -2.11
CA SER A 108 -24.28 41.73 -2.73
C SER A 108 -24.36 43.04 -3.52
N ASP A 109 -23.39 43.94 -3.34
CA ASP A 109 -23.35 45.22 -4.01
C ASP A 109 -22.19 45.25 -5.01
N ALA A 110 -22.55 45.13 -6.29
CA ALA A 110 -21.61 45.05 -7.40
C ALA A 110 -20.74 46.30 -7.54
N TYR A 111 -21.20 47.48 -7.07
CA TYR A 111 -20.42 48.73 -7.14
C TYR A 111 -19.17 48.71 -6.26
N ASN A 112 -19.03 47.76 -5.34
CA ASN A 112 -17.83 47.58 -4.54
C ASN A 112 -16.69 46.89 -5.30
N PHE A 113 -16.96 46.32 -6.48
CA PHE A 113 -16.00 45.58 -7.27
C PHE A 113 -15.81 46.24 -8.63
N ALA A 114 -14.66 46.00 -9.23
CA ALA A 114 -14.33 46.44 -10.58
C ALA A 114 -13.66 45.29 -11.35
N GLU A 115 -13.66 45.39 -12.68
CA GLU A 115 -12.94 44.45 -13.52
C GLU A 115 -11.43 44.53 -13.23
N PRO A 116 -10.68 43.40 -13.38
CA PRO A 116 -9.24 43.39 -13.15
C PRO A 116 -8.51 44.43 -13.99
N GLY A 117 -7.82 45.37 -13.32
CA GLY A 117 -7.07 46.44 -13.95
C GLY A 117 -7.70 47.82 -13.79
N GLU A 118 -8.98 47.89 -13.41
CA GLU A 118 -9.74 49.14 -13.30
C GLU A 118 -9.84 49.65 -11.86
N GLY A 119 -9.40 48.87 -10.87
CA GLY A 119 -9.49 49.23 -9.47
C GLY A 119 -8.26 48.82 -8.64
N VAL A 120 -8.46 48.77 -7.33
CA VAL A 120 -7.45 48.35 -6.35
C VAL A 120 -7.30 46.82 -6.42
N PRO A 121 -6.09 46.29 -6.72
CA PRO A 121 -5.85 44.86 -6.76
C PRO A 121 -6.32 44.16 -5.47
N TRP A 122 -7.13 43.12 -5.60
CA TRP A 122 -7.71 42.41 -4.46
C TRP A 122 -7.71 40.91 -4.67
N LEU A 123 -7.34 40.16 -3.63
CA LEU A 123 -7.22 38.71 -3.68
C LEU A 123 -8.13 37.99 -2.70
N THR A 124 -8.63 36.84 -3.15
CA THR A 124 -9.31 35.81 -2.37
C THR A 124 -8.48 34.52 -2.37
N PRO A 125 -8.71 33.59 -1.43
CA PRO A 125 -8.02 32.29 -1.44
C PRO A 125 -8.23 31.50 -2.74
N ALA A 126 -9.36 31.72 -3.42
CA ALA A 126 -9.66 31.09 -4.70
C ALA A 126 -8.68 31.52 -5.81
N ASP A 127 -8.18 32.76 -5.77
CA ASP A 127 -7.19 33.26 -6.73
C ASP A 127 -5.82 32.57 -6.58
N LEU A 128 -5.56 31.94 -5.42
CA LEU A 128 -4.38 31.12 -5.20
C LEU A 128 -4.65 29.62 -5.41
N GLY A 129 -5.89 29.22 -5.69
CA GLY A 129 -6.24 27.84 -6.02
C GLY A 129 -5.60 27.41 -7.34
N GLY A 130 -4.64 26.48 -7.28
CA GLY A 130 -3.89 26.03 -8.47
C GLY A 130 -2.83 27.03 -8.96
N TYR A 131 -2.59 28.12 -8.24
CA TYR A 131 -1.57 29.10 -8.58
C TYR A 131 -0.18 28.60 -8.17
N SER A 132 0.74 28.49 -9.13
CA SER A 132 2.08 27.89 -8.92
C SER A 132 3.22 28.91 -8.78
N LYS A 133 3.03 30.15 -9.21
CA LYS A 133 4.10 31.17 -9.21
C LYS A 133 4.31 31.75 -7.81
N LEU A 134 5.53 32.20 -7.53
CA LEU A 134 5.86 32.85 -6.25
C LEU A 134 5.26 34.25 -6.13
N TYR A 135 5.17 35.01 -7.22
CA TYR A 135 4.73 36.39 -7.23
C TYR A 135 3.38 36.54 -7.90
N ILE A 136 2.46 37.26 -7.26
CA ILE A 136 1.12 37.55 -7.79
C ILE A 136 0.86 39.07 -7.76
N SER A 137 0.27 39.58 -8.84
CA SER A 137 0.00 41.01 -9.01
C SER A 137 -1.46 41.40 -8.88
N ARG A 138 -2.38 40.47 -9.12
CA ARG A 138 -3.82 40.73 -9.20
C ARG A 138 -4.62 39.42 -9.11
N GLY A 139 -5.86 39.51 -8.63
CA GLY A 139 -6.82 38.41 -8.61
C GLY A 139 -7.80 38.46 -9.78
N SER A 140 -8.85 37.66 -9.69
CA SER A 140 -9.96 37.59 -10.63
C SER A 140 -10.85 38.84 -10.66
N ARG A 141 -10.75 39.73 -9.68
CA ARG A 141 -11.45 41.02 -9.62
C ARG A 141 -10.72 42.03 -8.75
N ASP A 142 -11.00 43.30 -8.96
CA ASP A 142 -10.50 44.41 -8.13
C ASP A 142 -11.58 44.92 -7.17
N LEU A 143 -11.16 45.69 -6.17
CA LEU A 143 -12.07 46.59 -5.46
C LEU A 143 -12.18 47.91 -6.22
N SER A 144 -13.41 48.40 -6.36
CA SER A 144 -13.62 49.80 -6.76
C SER A 144 -13.11 50.74 -5.67
N GLU A 145 -12.99 52.03 -5.98
CA GLU A 145 -12.63 53.02 -4.97
C GLU A 145 -13.61 53.03 -3.79
N THR A 146 -14.90 52.87 -4.06
CA THR A 146 -15.94 52.74 -3.04
C THR A 146 -15.72 51.50 -2.19
N GLY A 147 -15.55 50.31 -2.80
CA GLY A 147 -15.35 49.06 -2.07
C GLY A 147 -14.07 49.02 -1.23
N ALA A 148 -13.01 49.69 -1.69
CA ALA A 148 -11.77 49.85 -0.93
C ALA A 148 -11.96 50.75 0.30
N ARG A 149 -12.77 51.82 0.20
CA ARG A 149 -13.04 52.76 1.30
C ARG A 149 -14.05 52.22 2.31
N THR A 150 -15.04 51.44 1.88
CA THR A 150 -16.15 50.95 2.73
C THR A 150 -15.85 49.63 3.43
N SER A 151 -14.75 48.97 3.09
CA SER A 151 -14.33 47.70 3.71
C SER A 151 -13.13 47.85 4.64
N SER A 152 -12.83 46.80 5.39
CA SER A 152 -11.60 46.69 6.19
C SER A 152 -10.38 46.26 5.36
N ALA A 153 -10.48 46.22 4.02
CA ALA A 153 -9.39 45.80 3.16
C ALA A 153 -8.22 46.78 3.29
N THR A 154 -7.05 46.25 3.63
CA THR A 154 -5.83 47.06 3.79
C THR A 154 -4.97 46.93 2.54
N LEU A 155 -4.62 48.06 1.93
CA LEU A 155 -3.66 48.09 0.83
C LEU A 155 -2.25 47.86 1.38
N MET A 156 -1.67 46.71 1.06
CA MET A 156 -0.35 46.30 1.52
C MET A 156 0.69 46.57 0.42
N PRO A 157 1.95 46.90 0.76
CA PRO A 157 2.98 47.22 -0.23
C PRO A 157 3.46 45.99 -1.01
N LYS A 158 4.16 46.24 -2.12
CA LYS A 158 4.94 45.22 -2.85
C LYS A 158 5.90 44.50 -1.90
N GLY A 159 6.07 43.19 -2.08
CA GLY A 159 6.90 42.34 -1.23
C GLY A 159 6.14 41.72 -0.05
N THR A 160 4.89 42.11 0.20
CA THR A 160 4.05 41.47 1.22
C THR A 160 3.91 39.98 0.95
N VAL A 161 4.14 39.14 1.97
CA VAL A 161 3.92 37.70 1.90
C VAL A 161 2.45 37.42 2.21
N LEU A 162 1.72 36.95 1.22
CA LEU A 162 0.30 36.64 1.28
C LEU A 162 0.14 35.20 1.79
N PHE A 163 -0.62 35.01 2.87
CA PHE A 163 -0.86 33.69 3.46
C PHE A 163 -2.35 33.47 3.67
N THR A 164 -2.90 32.40 3.09
CA THR A 164 -4.32 32.04 3.30
C THR A 164 -4.51 31.43 4.68
N SER A 165 -5.45 32.01 5.42
CA SER A 165 -5.86 31.57 6.76
C SER A 165 -7.12 30.73 6.78
N ARG A 166 -7.76 30.49 5.62
CA ARG A 166 -8.91 29.60 5.42
C ARG A 166 -9.08 29.24 3.94
N ALA A 167 -9.77 28.13 3.68
CA ALA A 167 -10.30 27.73 2.38
C ALA A 167 -9.32 27.71 1.18
N PRO A 168 -8.26 26.87 1.19
CA PRO A 168 -7.66 26.17 2.33
C PRO A 168 -6.60 27.03 3.03
N ILE A 169 -6.18 26.61 4.22
CA ILE A 169 -5.04 27.22 4.92
C ILE A 169 -3.74 26.84 4.20
N GLY A 170 -2.83 27.79 4.03
CA GLY A 170 -1.44 27.48 3.68
C GLY A 170 -1.00 27.82 2.25
N TYR A 171 -1.82 28.47 1.43
CA TYR A 171 -1.34 29.05 0.18
C TYR A 171 -0.47 30.27 0.45
N VAL A 172 0.65 30.36 -0.26
CA VAL A 172 1.67 31.40 -0.06
C VAL A 172 2.10 31.99 -1.39
N ALA A 173 2.01 33.31 -1.50
CA ALA A 173 2.54 34.09 -2.61
C ALA A 173 3.16 35.41 -2.11
N ILE A 174 3.87 36.12 -2.96
CA ILE A 174 4.45 37.43 -2.69
C ILE A 174 3.78 38.47 -3.58
N ALA A 175 3.34 39.57 -3.00
CA ALA A 175 2.76 40.69 -3.72
C ALA A 175 3.77 41.31 -4.69
N ALA A 176 3.50 41.28 -5.99
CA ALA A 176 4.34 41.87 -7.03
C ALA A 176 4.19 43.41 -7.12
N ASN A 177 3.09 43.94 -6.60
CA ASN A 177 2.71 45.35 -6.53
C ASN A 177 1.87 45.59 -5.26
N PRO A 178 1.52 46.84 -4.91
CA PRO A 178 0.56 47.10 -3.85
C PRO A 178 -0.75 46.34 -4.09
N ILE A 179 -1.23 45.62 -3.08
CA ILE A 179 -2.36 44.70 -3.20
C ILE A 179 -3.13 44.58 -1.87
N SER A 180 -4.44 44.40 -1.97
CA SER A 180 -5.33 44.11 -0.86
C SER A 180 -5.77 42.65 -0.88
N THR A 181 -6.31 42.15 0.23
CA THR A 181 -6.83 40.78 0.34
C THR A 181 -8.18 40.77 1.03
N ASN A 182 -8.93 39.68 0.87
CA ASN A 182 -10.14 39.40 1.60
C ASN A 182 -9.84 38.91 3.04
N GLN A 183 -10.87 38.75 3.87
CA GLN A 183 -10.72 38.30 5.26
C GLN A 183 -10.07 36.91 5.43
N GLY A 184 -10.04 36.12 4.35
CA GLY A 184 -9.44 34.80 4.30
C GLY A 184 -7.91 34.79 4.35
N PHE A 185 -7.25 35.94 4.37
CA PHE A 185 -5.78 36.05 4.51
C PHE A 185 -5.35 36.54 5.89
N LYS A 186 -4.13 36.16 6.26
CA LYS A 186 -3.31 36.79 7.32
C LYS A 186 -1.92 37.02 6.75
N SER A 187 -1.79 38.09 5.98
CA SER A 187 -0.58 38.45 5.25
C SER A 187 0.48 39.01 6.18
N ILE A 188 1.75 38.90 5.79
CA ILE A 188 2.93 39.35 6.52
C ILE A 188 3.59 40.46 5.71
N VAL A 189 3.58 41.68 6.23
CA VAL A 189 4.29 42.83 5.65
C VAL A 189 5.69 42.89 6.28
N PRO A 190 6.77 42.50 5.58
CA PRO A 190 8.10 42.42 6.19
C PRO A 190 8.62 43.80 6.57
N TYR A 191 9.27 43.92 7.73
CA TYR A 191 9.92 45.18 8.12
C TYR A 191 11.18 45.49 7.30
N VAL A 192 11.80 44.45 6.74
CA VAL A 192 12.89 44.51 5.77
C VAL A 192 12.45 43.73 4.53
N ALA A 193 12.29 44.42 3.40
CA ALA A 193 11.70 43.85 2.19
C ALA A 193 12.50 42.65 1.64
N ASP A 194 13.82 42.61 1.81
CA ASP A 194 14.66 41.51 1.33
C ASP A 194 14.36 40.17 2.03
N CYS A 195 13.74 40.20 3.21
CA CYS A 195 13.32 38.98 3.92
C CYS A 195 12.10 38.29 3.28
N SER A 196 11.38 38.94 2.35
CA SER A 196 10.10 38.46 1.82
C SER A 196 10.16 37.03 1.28
N ARG A 197 11.21 36.70 0.50
CA ARG A 197 11.32 35.36 -0.12
C ARG A 197 11.59 34.27 0.89
N PHE A 198 12.41 34.55 1.90
CA PHE A 198 12.68 33.58 2.97
C PHE A 198 11.45 33.42 3.88
N ILE A 199 10.75 34.51 4.22
CA ILE A 199 9.47 34.44 4.95
C ILE A 199 8.46 33.60 4.17
N ALA A 200 8.30 33.80 2.87
CA ALA A 200 7.41 32.99 2.04
C ALA A 200 7.82 31.50 2.03
N THR A 201 9.11 31.21 1.93
CA THR A 201 9.66 29.84 2.00
C THR A 201 9.34 29.18 3.34
N ALA A 202 9.54 29.90 4.44
CA ALA A 202 9.26 29.42 5.78
C ALA A 202 7.76 29.20 6.01
N MET A 203 6.91 30.11 5.54
CA MET A 203 5.45 29.94 5.63
C MET A 203 4.94 28.74 4.83
N LYS A 204 5.54 28.43 3.66
CA LYS A 204 5.25 27.19 2.93
C LYS A 204 5.64 25.95 3.75
N ALA A 205 6.76 26.00 4.48
CA ALA A 205 7.19 24.91 5.36
C ALA A 205 6.24 24.72 6.57
N PHE A 206 5.78 25.83 7.16
CA PHE A 206 4.94 25.83 8.36
C PHE A 206 3.45 25.60 8.09
N ALA A 207 2.98 25.80 6.85
CA ALA A 207 1.58 25.66 6.46
C ALA A 207 0.89 24.36 6.95
N PRO A 208 1.48 23.15 6.82
CA PRO A 208 0.86 21.93 7.33
C PRO A 208 0.68 21.91 8.84
N GLU A 209 1.62 22.47 9.60
CA GLU A 209 1.53 22.53 11.06
C GLU A 209 0.50 23.56 11.52
N ILE A 210 0.42 24.70 10.81
CA ILE A 210 -0.58 25.74 11.05
C ILE A 210 -1.99 25.21 10.76
N ASP A 211 -2.19 24.47 9.66
CA ASP A 211 -3.48 23.85 9.33
C ASP A 211 -3.89 22.75 10.34
N ALA A 212 -2.93 21.96 10.83
CA ALA A 212 -3.18 20.92 11.82
C ALA A 212 -3.65 21.51 13.17
N LYS A 213 -3.20 22.72 13.51
CA LYS A 213 -3.58 23.46 14.73
C LYS A 213 -4.83 24.32 14.56
N ALA A 214 -5.40 24.40 13.35
CA ALA A 214 -6.57 25.23 13.09
C ALA A 214 -7.83 24.64 13.77
N PRO A 215 -8.61 25.45 14.52
CA PRO A 215 -9.85 24.99 15.12
C PRO A 215 -10.93 24.70 14.06
N GLY A 216 -11.78 23.71 14.34
CA GLY A 216 -12.91 23.30 13.50
C GLY A 216 -12.58 22.19 12.49
N THR A 217 -13.57 21.37 12.15
CA THR A 217 -13.43 20.26 11.18
C THR A 217 -13.98 20.59 9.80
N THR A 218 -15.01 21.43 9.70
CA THR A 218 -15.69 21.78 8.43
C THR A 218 -15.21 23.11 7.83
N PHE A 219 -14.92 24.12 8.66
CA PHE A 219 -14.39 25.42 8.23
C PHE A 219 -13.21 25.82 9.10
N LYS A 220 -12.03 25.27 8.77
CA LYS A 220 -10.79 25.63 9.45
C LYS A 220 -10.42 27.08 9.14
N GLU A 221 -10.16 27.86 10.18
CA GLU A 221 -9.59 29.19 10.07
C GLU A 221 -8.57 29.46 11.19
N VAL A 222 -7.44 30.08 10.84
CA VAL A 222 -6.42 30.50 11.81
C VAL A 222 -6.48 32.00 12.06
N SER A 223 -6.52 32.38 13.33
CA SER A 223 -6.54 33.80 13.72
C SER A 223 -5.18 34.47 13.46
N GLY A 224 -5.19 35.79 13.29
CA GLY A 224 -3.95 36.57 13.16
C GLY A 224 -3.03 36.44 14.39
N LYS A 225 -3.59 36.18 15.59
CA LYS A 225 -2.80 35.92 16.80
C LYS A 225 -2.00 34.62 16.70
N VAL A 226 -2.59 33.57 16.13
CA VAL A 226 -1.92 32.28 15.92
C VAL A 226 -0.78 32.45 14.92
N VAL A 227 -1.03 33.11 13.79
CA VAL A 227 -0.01 33.39 12.77
C VAL A 227 1.13 34.27 13.33
N ALA A 228 0.80 35.31 14.09
CA ALA A 228 1.78 36.20 14.75
C ALA A 228 2.73 35.46 15.70
N ALA A 229 2.21 34.48 16.44
CA ALA A 229 2.96 33.73 17.45
C ALA A 229 3.80 32.57 16.89
N VAL A 230 3.77 32.31 15.57
CA VAL A 230 4.57 31.24 14.95
C VAL A 230 6.06 31.46 15.25
N PRO A 231 6.76 30.48 15.84
CA PRO A 231 8.21 30.52 16.00
C PRO A 231 8.88 30.61 14.62
N PHE A 232 9.66 31.65 14.41
CA PHE A 232 10.34 31.92 13.16
C PHE A 232 11.87 31.85 13.37
N PRO A 233 12.58 30.96 12.66
CA PRO A 233 14.03 30.86 12.73
C PRO A 233 14.63 31.89 11.77
N LEU A 234 15.17 32.98 12.30
CA LEU A 234 15.76 34.07 11.52
C LEU A 234 17.26 33.80 11.24
N PRO A 235 17.66 33.49 10.00
CA PRO A 235 19.05 33.48 9.54
C PRO A 235 19.61 34.88 9.20
N PRO A 236 20.95 35.02 9.10
CA PRO A 236 21.63 36.09 8.37
C PRO A 236 21.01 36.40 7.00
N LEU A 237 20.96 37.67 6.61
CA LEU A 237 20.33 38.08 5.34
C LEU A 237 21.03 37.48 4.11
N ALA A 238 22.37 37.43 4.13
CA ALA A 238 23.14 36.82 3.05
C ALA A 238 22.82 35.32 2.91
N GLU A 239 22.69 34.61 4.04
CA GLU A 239 22.29 33.20 4.06
C GLU A 239 20.85 33.00 3.56
N GLN A 240 19.91 33.90 3.88
CA GLN A 240 18.53 33.85 3.33
C GLN A 240 18.54 33.77 1.80
N HIS A 241 19.33 34.62 1.14
CA HIS A 241 19.43 34.62 -0.31
C HIS A 241 20.01 33.29 -0.84
N ARG A 242 21.04 32.75 -0.18
CA ARG A 242 21.63 31.45 -0.54
C ARG A 242 20.63 30.30 -0.36
N ILE A 243 19.88 30.30 0.74
CA ILE A 243 18.83 29.30 1.02
C ILE A 243 17.74 29.35 -0.06
N VAL A 244 17.20 30.54 -0.34
CA VAL A 244 16.13 30.71 -1.32
C VAL A 244 16.57 30.29 -2.72
N ALA A 245 17.79 30.69 -3.14
CA ALA A 245 18.34 30.25 -4.43
C ALA A 245 18.45 28.73 -4.52
N LYS A 246 18.86 28.07 -3.43
CA LYS A 246 18.94 26.60 -3.40
C LYS A 246 17.57 25.94 -3.38
N VAL A 247 16.59 26.52 -2.70
CA VAL A 247 15.20 26.03 -2.74
C VAL A 247 14.65 26.10 -4.17
N ASP A 248 14.82 27.22 -4.87
CA ASP A 248 14.37 27.37 -6.25
C ASP A 248 14.99 26.28 -7.15
N GLU A 249 16.32 26.13 -7.12
CA GLU A 249 17.04 25.10 -7.89
C GLU A 249 16.47 23.69 -7.68
N LEU A 250 16.19 23.34 -6.42
CA LEU A 250 15.68 22.02 -6.06
C LEU A 250 14.20 21.83 -6.38
N MET A 251 13.40 22.89 -6.32
CA MET A 251 11.99 22.85 -6.74
C MET A 251 11.87 22.68 -8.26
N ASP A 252 12.72 23.36 -9.03
CA ASP A 252 12.81 23.20 -10.49
C ASP A 252 13.27 21.79 -10.87
N LEU A 253 14.21 21.23 -10.12
CA LEU A 253 14.62 19.83 -10.26
C LEU A 253 13.42 18.89 -10.02
N CYS A 254 12.66 19.10 -8.94
CA CYS A 254 11.45 18.31 -8.65
C CYS A 254 10.43 18.35 -9.81
N GLU A 255 10.18 19.54 -10.38
CA GLU A 255 9.25 19.71 -11.51
C GLU A 255 9.72 19.01 -12.78
N ARG A 256 11.01 19.13 -13.13
CA ARG A 256 11.59 18.41 -14.28
C ARG A 256 11.44 16.90 -14.14
N LEU A 257 11.61 16.37 -12.94
CA LEU A 257 11.54 14.93 -12.68
C LEU A 257 10.11 14.41 -12.69
N GLU A 258 9.16 15.19 -12.19
CA GLU A 258 7.73 14.89 -12.28
C GLU A 258 7.29 14.85 -13.74
N THR A 259 7.71 15.83 -14.54
CA THR A 259 7.46 15.90 -15.99
C THR A 259 8.08 14.71 -16.73
N ALA A 260 9.35 14.38 -16.44
CA ALA A 260 10.03 13.26 -17.06
C ALA A 260 9.37 11.92 -16.71
N ARG A 261 8.92 11.76 -15.46
CA ARG A 261 8.18 10.57 -15.00
C ARG A 261 6.85 10.45 -15.74
N ALA A 262 6.04 11.51 -15.78
CA ALA A 262 4.77 11.52 -16.50
C ALA A 262 4.96 11.19 -17.99
N GLY A 263 6.02 11.72 -18.62
CA GLY A 263 6.39 11.40 -20.00
C GLY A 263 6.73 9.91 -20.20
N ARG A 264 7.56 9.32 -19.33
CA ARG A 264 7.89 7.88 -19.38
C ARG A 264 6.64 7.00 -19.21
N GLU A 265 5.77 7.37 -18.27
CA GLU A 265 4.51 6.66 -18.03
C GLU A 265 3.58 6.73 -19.25
N ALA A 266 3.39 7.92 -19.84
CA ALA A 266 2.55 8.09 -21.04
C ALA A 266 3.07 7.35 -22.28
N VAL A 267 4.40 7.23 -22.45
CA VAL A 267 4.99 6.42 -23.53
C VAL A 267 4.72 4.93 -23.30
N ARG A 268 4.87 4.45 -22.06
CA ARG A 268 4.59 3.05 -21.70
C ARG A 268 3.13 2.70 -21.88
N ASP A 269 2.21 3.55 -21.43
CA ASP A 269 0.77 3.32 -21.58
C ASP A 269 0.37 3.23 -23.07
N ARG A 270 0.93 4.10 -23.92
CA ARG A 270 0.75 3.99 -25.38
C ARG A 270 1.31 2.69 -25.95
N LEU A 271 2.49 2.26 -25.52
CA LEU A 271 3.11 1.02 -26.00
C LEU A 271 2.33 -0.22 -25.53
N ALA A 272 1.86 -0.23 -24.29
CA ALA A 272 1.01 -1.30 -23.77
C ALA A 272 -0.32 -1.36 -24.54
N ALA A 273 -0.99 -0.22 -24.74
CA ALA A 273 -2.22 -0.15 -25.51
C ALA A 273 -2.03 -0.58 -26.97
N ALA A 274 -0.93 -0.18 -27.62
CA ALA A 274 -0.60 -0.60 -28.99
C ALA A 274 -0.38 -2.11 -29.10
N ASN A 275 0.34 -2.72 -28.15
CA ASN A 275 0.50 -4.18 -28.10
C ASN A 275 -0.84 -4.88 -27.86
N LEU A 276 -1.67 -4.37 -26.95
CA LEU A 276 -3.02 -4.89 -26.69
C LEU A 276 -3.94 -4.79 -27.93
N ALA A 277 -3.85 -3.70 -28.69
CA ALA A 277 -4.62 -3.52 -29.92
C ALA A 277 -4.23 -4.54 -31.00
N ARG A 278 -2.93 -4.84 -31.16
CA ARG A 278 -2.43 -5.86 -32.10
C ARG A 278 -2.97 -7.26 -31.78
N PHE A 279 -3.28 -7.55 -30.52
CA PHE A 279 -3.93 -8.80 -30.14
C PHE A 279 -5.41 -8.90 -30.55
N ASN A 280 -6.12 -7.76 -30.59
CA ASN A 280 -7.56 -7.71 -30.83
C ASN A 280 -7.92 -7.58 -32.32
N ALA A 281 -7.07 -6.94 -33.13
CA ALA A 281 -7.21 -6.84 -34.59
C ALA A 281 -5.99 -7.44 -35.33
N PRO A 282 -5.82 -8.77 -35.28
CA PRO A 282 -4.60 -9.40 -35.75
C PRO A 282 -4.63 -9.65 -37.25
N ASP A 283 -3.53 -9.33 -37.92
CA ASP A 283 -3.19 -9.92 -39.21
C ASP A 283 -2.84 -11.41 -38.99
N PRO A 284 -3.58 -12.37 -39.60
CA PRO A 284 -3.38 -13.80 -39.40
C PRO A 284 -1.93 -14.28 -39.64
N GLU A 285 -1.20 -13.65 -40.56
CA GLU A 285 0.17 -14.07 -40.91
C GLU A 285 1.21 -13.65 -39.86
N THR A 286 1.05 -12.46 -39.27
CA THR A 286 2.02 -11.89 -38.32
C THR A 286 1.65 -12.11 -36.86
N PHE A 287 0.41 -12.50 -36.59
CA PHE A 287 -0.16 -12.62 -35.25
C PHE A 287 0.66 -13.46 -34.26
N ARG A 288 1.20 -14.61 -34.67
CA ARG A 288 2.01 -15.46 -33.77
C ARG A 288 3.30 -14.78 -33.34
N ASN A 289 3.95 -14.05 -34.25
CA ASN A 289 5.19 -13.31 -33.97
C ASN A 289 4.91 -12.08 -33.12
N ASP A 290 3.84 -11.34 -33.42
CA ASP A 290 3.38 -10.19 -32.64
C ASP A 290 2.99 -10.59 -31.22
N ALA A 291 2.29 -11.71 -31.07
CA ALA A 291 1.90 -12.24 -29.79
C ALA A 291 3.10 -12.68 -28.95
N ARG A 292 4.06 -13.38 -29.57
CA ARG A 292 5.31 -13.76 -28.91
C ARG A 292 6.12 -12.53 -28.48
N PHE A 293 6.31 -11.55 -29.37
CA PHE A 293 7.01 -10.30 -29.03
C PHE A 293 6.35 -9.57 -27.88
N ALA A 294 5.02 -9.42 -27.91
CA ALA A 294 4.29 -8.73 -26.85
C ALA A 294 4.32 -9.51 -25.52
N LEU A 295 4.28 -10.85 -25.55
CA LEU A 295 4.43 -11.71 -24.37
C LEU A 295 5.88 -11.72 -23.82
N ASP A 296 6.88 -11.62 -24.68
CA ASP A 296 8.30 -11.55 -24.29
C ASP A 296 8.66 -10.14 -23.74
N ALA A 297 8.01 -9.09 -24.25
CA ALA A 297 8.19 -7.71 -23.80
C ALA A 297 7.42 -7.38 -22.49
N LEU A 298 6.56 -8.28 -21.98
CA LEU A 298 5.70 -8.03 -20.81
C LEU A 298 6.43 -7.45 -19.60
N PRO A 299 7.60 -7.96 -19.17
CA PRO A 299 8.27 -7.41 -18.00
C PRO A 299 8.68 -5.95 -18.16
N ALA A 300 8.98 -5.51 -19.39
CA ALA A 300 9.36 -4.12 -19.68
C ALA A 300 8.14 -3.19 -19.84
N LEU A 301 6.98 -3.74 -20.21
CA LEU A 301 5.74 -3.00 -20.45
C LEU A 301 4.86 -2.86 -19.21
N THR A 302 5.08 -3.69 -18.20
CA THR A 302 4.19 -3.79 -17.03
C THR A 302 4.84 -3.18 -15.81
N THR A 303 4.39 -1.98 -15.41
CA THR A 303 4.93 -1.27 -14.23
C THR A 303 3.88 -0.91 -13.18
N ARG A 304 2.60 -1.15 -13.48
CA ARG A 304 1.49 -0.93 -12.57
C ARG A 304 0.55 -2.15 -12.52
N PRO A 305 -0.12 -2.41 -11.39
CA PRO A 305 -1.04 -3.54 -11.25
C PRO A 305 -2.25 -3.53 -12.21
N ASP A 306 -2.72 -2.36 -12.64
CA ASP A 306 -3.83 -2.22 -13.60
C ASP A 306 -3.50 -2.85 -14.96
N GLN A 307 -2.29 -2.67 -15.46
CA GLN A 307 -1.82 -3.21 -16.73
C GLN A 307 -1.79 -4.75 -16.75
N ILE A 308 -1.61 -5.38 -15.58
CA ILE A 308 -1.63 -6.85 -15.45
C ILE A 308 -3.04 -7.40 -15.64
N LYS A 309 -4.07 -6.67 -15.19
CA LYS A 309 -5.46 -7.11 -15.35
C LYS A 309 -5.86 -7.19 -16.82
N ASP A 310 -5.51 -6.18 -17.60
CA ASP A 310 -5.74 -6.18 -19.04
C ASP A 310 -4.98 -7.29 -19.76
N LEU A 311 -3.75 -7.57 -19.32
CA LEU A 311 -2.96 -8.68 -19.85
C LEU A 311 -3.63 -10.04 -19.60
N ARG A 312 -4.09 -10.32 -18.38
CA ARG A 312 -4.81 -11.56 -18.06
C ARG A 312 -6.04 -11.74 -18.95
N ARG A 313 -6.79 -10.65 -19.15
CA ARG A 313 -7.95 -10.60 -20.04
C ARG A 313 -7.59 -10.96 -21.48
N THR A 314 -6.51 -10.39 -21.99
CA THR A 314 -6.00 -10.71 -23.35
C THR A 314 -5.57 -12.16 -23.46
N ILE A 315 -4.84 -12.72 -22.49
CA ILE A 315 -4.43 -14.14 -22.49
C ILE A 315 -5.65 -15.06 -22.63
N LEU A 316 -6.71 -14.81 -21.85
CA LEU A 316 -7.95 -15.59 -21.93
C LEU A 316 -8.65 -15.42 -23.28
N ASN A 317 -8.66 -14.20 -23.84
CA ASN A 317 -9.24 -13.96 -25.16
C ASN A 317 -8.49 -14.74 -26.26
N LEU A 318 -7.16 -14.77 -26.22
CA LEU A 318 -6.37 -15.52 -27.19
C LEU A 318 -6.54 -17.03 -27.03
N ALA A 319 -6.68 -17.51 -25.78
CA ALA A 319 -6.91 -18.92 -25.48
C ALA A 319 -8.19 -19.43 -26.16
N VAL A 320 -9.29 -18.70 -26.03
CA VAL A 320 -10.60 -19.11 -26.57
C VAL A 320 -10.78 -18.81 -28.06
N ARG A 321 -9.80 -18.18 -28.73
CA ARG A 321 -9.81 -17.91 -30.18
C ARG A 321 -8.88 -18.84 -30.98
N GLY A 322 -8.27 -19.83 -30.32
CA GLY A 322 -7.28 -20.74 -30.93
C GLY A 322 -5.98 -20.04 -31.32
N LYS A 323 -5.67 -18.96 -30.62
CA LYS A 323 -4.56 -18.06 -30.95
C LYS A 323 -3.38 -18.22 -29.99
N LEU A 324 -3.56 -18.99 -28.92
CA LEU A 324 -2.54 -19.12 -27.87
C LEU A 324 -1.55 -20.27 -28.11
N VAL A 325 -1.98 -21.32 -28.81
CA VAL A 325 -1.17 -22.51 -29.13
C VAL A 325 -1.36 -22.90 -30.61
N PRO A 326 -0.40 -23.60 -31.24
CA PRO A 326 -0.59 -24.14 -32.58
C PRO A 326 -1.65 -25.24 -32.63
N GLN A 327 -2.41 -25.28 -33.73
CA GLN A 327 -3.27 -26.40 -34.10
C GLN A 327 -2.43 -27.57 -34.61
N ASP A 328 -2.79 -28.79 -34.22
CA ASP A 328 -2.18 -30.03 -34.73
C ASP A 328 -3.19 -30.75 -35.65
N PRO A 329 -2.89 -30.92 -36.95
CA PRO A 329 -3.79 -31.60 -37.88
C PRO A 329 -4.11 -33.06 -37.51
N ASN A 330 -3.31 -33.68 -36.61
CA ASN A 330 -3.54 -35.05 -36.15
C ASN A 330 -4.47 -35.13 -34.94
N ASP A 331 -4.86 -34.00 -34.35
CA ASP A 331 -5.83 -34.01 -33.26
C ASP A 331 -7.21 -34.44 -33.77
N GLU A 332 -7.92 -35.24 -32.97
CA GLU A 332 -9.31 -35.57 -33.24
C GLU A 332 -10.16 -34.28 -33.26
N PRO A 333 -10.89 -33.99 -34.35
CA PRO A 333 -11.58 -32.72 -34.51
C PRO A 333 -12.71 -32.56 -33.48
N GLY A 334 -13.04 -31.31 -33.17
CA GLY A 334 -14.13 -30.97 -32.24
C GLY A 334 -15.48 -31.57 -32.63
N SER A 335 -15.70 -31.87 -33.91
CA SER A 335 -16.92 -32.52 -34.42
C SER A 335 -17.11 -33.95 -33.92
N GLU A 336 -16.04 -34.72 -33.71
CA GLU A 336 -16.13 -36.05 -33.09
C GLU A 336 -16.36 -35.92 -31.59
N LEU A 337 -15.70 -34.96 -30.93
CA LEU A 337 -15.91 -34.65 -29.53
C LEU A 337 -17.37 -34.25 -29.24
N LEU A 338 -18.02 -33.51 -30.15
CA LEU A 338 -19.46 -33.18 -30.03
C LEU A 338 -20.35 -34.42 -29.94
N LYS A 339 -20.02 -35.50 -30.65
CA LYS A 339 -20.82 -36.74 -30.62
C LYS A 339 -20.74 -37.43 -29.26
N LEU A 340 -19.54 -37.46 -28.68
CA LEU A 340 -19.32 -37.99 -27.33
C LEU A 340 -20.09 -37.18 -26.28
N ILE A 341 -19.97 -35.85 -26.37
CA ILE A 341 -20.68 -34.90 -25.49
C ILE A 341 -22.20 -35.09 -25.59
N ALA A 342 -22.75 -35.20 -26.80
CA ALA A 342 -24.19 -35.41 -27.01
C ALA A 342 -24.69 -36.71 -26.35
N THR A 343 -23.91 -37.79 -26.45
CA THR A 343 -24.23 -39.08 -25.82
C THR A 343 -24.22 -38.99 -24.29
N GLU A 344 -23.23 -38.29 -23.74
CA GLU A 344 -23.11 -38.09 -22.30
C GLU A 344 -24.27 -37.26 -21.72
N ILE A 345 -24.65 -36.17 -22.41
CA ILE A 345 -25.78 -35.32 -22.03
C ILE A 345 -27.10 -36.11 -22.07
N ALA A 346 -27.33 -36.89 -23.12
CA ALA A 346 -28.54 -37.72 -23.23
C ALA A 346 -28.63 -38.73 -22.07
N THR A 347 -27.54 -39.44 -21.79
CA THR A 347 -27.45 -40.41 -20.69
C THR A 347 -27.73 -39.76 -19.34
N TYR A 348 -27.13 -38.59 -19.08
CA TYR A 348 -27.36 -37.85 -17.83
C TYR A 348 -28.80 -37.34 -17.72
N GLY A 349 -29.37 -36.86 -18.84
CA GLY A 349 -30.75 -36.37 -18.92
C GLY A 349 -31.77 -37.44 -18.58
N GLU A 350 -31.62 -38.64 -19.16
CA GLU A 350 -32.45 -39.81 -18.86
C GLU A 350 -32.36 -40.20 -17.39
N ALA A 351 -31.14 -40.30 -16.84
CA ALA A 351 -30.91 -40.70 -15.45
C ALA A 351 -31.48 -39.72 -14.41
N ASN A 352 -31.65 -38.44 -14.78
CA ASN A 352 -32.10 -37.38 -13.87
C ASN A 352 -33.48 -36.80 -14.24
N CYS A 353 -34.19 -37.41 -15.20
CA CYS A 353 -35.47 -36.92 -15.71
C CYS A 353 -35.42 -35.45 -16.20
N ILE A 354 -34.32 -35.07 -16.85
CA ILE A 354 -34.11 -33.71 -17.40
C ILE A 354 -34.39 -33.75 -18.90
N GLY A 355 -35.35 -32.93 -19.35
CA GLY A 355 -35.67 -32.79 -20.77
C GLY A 355 -34.58 -32.06 -21.57
N THR A 356 -34.54 -32.31 -22.88
CA THR A 356 -33.61 -31.66 -23.81
C THR A 356 -33.82 -30.14 -23.84
N VAL A 357 -32.74 -29.39 -23.65
CA VAL A 357 -32.76 -27.93 -23.75
C VAL A 357 -32.87 -27.53 -25.22
N GLN A 358 -33.94 -26.83 -25.57
CA GLN A 358 -34.07 -26.19 -26.89
C GLN A 358 -33.17 -24.95 -26.94
N THR A 359 -32.19 -24.94 -27.84
CA THR A 359 -31.29 -23.81 -28.08
C THR A 359 -31.52 -23.21 -29.46
N ASP A 360 -31.19 -21.92 -29.60
CA ASP A 360 -31.30 -21.23 -30.88
C ASP A 360 -30.27 -21.78 -31.88
N LEU A 361 -30.65 -21.89 -33.16
CA LEU A 361 -29.73 -22.25 -34.23
C LEU A 361 -28.56 -21.26 -34.31
N ILE A 362 -27.35 -21.76 -34.55
CA ILE A 362 -26.16 -20.92 -34.76
C ILE A 362 -26.19 -20.48 -36.23
N ALA A 363 -26.13 -19.17 -36.46
CA ALA A 363 -26.04 -18.59 -37.79
C ALA A 363 -24.61 -18.08 -38.02
N ASP A 364 -23.99 -18.45 -39.14
CA ASP A 364 -22.57 -18.15 -39.43
C ASP A 364 -22.25 -16.65 -39.39
N GLU A 365 -23.18 -15.80 -39.83
CA GLU A 365 -23.06 -14.33 -39.81
C GLU A 365 -22.97 -13.72 -38.40
N LYS A 366 -23.34 -14.49 -37.36
CA LYS A 366 -23.33 -14.06 -35.95
C LYS A 366 -22.11 -14.57 -35.19
N LEU A 367 -21.19 -15.26 -35.85
CA LEU A 367 -19.99 -15.80 -35.21
C LEU A 367 -19.00 -14.68 -34.84
N PRO A 368 -18.51 -14.62 -33.60
CA PRO A 368 -17.58 -13.58 -33.16
C PRO A 368 -16.24 -13.55 -33.92
N PHE A 369 -15.83 -14.69 -34.47
CA PHE A 369 -14.63 -14.87 -35.29
C PHE A 369 -14.70 -16.20 -36.07
N ALA A 370 -13.91 -16.30 -37.13
CA ALA A 370 -13.74 -17.56 -37.87
C ALA A 370 -13.08 -18.62 -37.00
N ALA A 371 -13.69 -19.79 -36.89
CA ALA A 371 -13.16 -20.91 -36.11
C ALA A 371 -11.85 -21.42 -36.72
N PRO A 372 -10.81 -21.70 -35.92
CA PRO A 372 -9.62 -22.41 -36.38
C PRO A 372 -9.96 -23.79 -36.95
N THR A 373 -9.07 -24.33 -37.79
CA THR A 373 -9.21 -25.69 -38.31
C THR A 373 -9.35 -26.71 -37.16
N GLY A 374 -10.35 -27.59 -37.26
CA GLY A 374 -10.63 -28.61 -36.26
C GLY A 374 -11.49 -28.13 -35.08
N TRP A 375 -11.83 -26.84 -35.01
CA TRP A 375 -12.72 -26.29 -33.98
C TRP A 375 -14.16 -26.25 -34.47
N GLU A 376 -15.09 -26.41 -33.54
CA GLU A 376 -16.53 -26.26 -33.79
C GLU A 376 -17.11 -25.10 -32.98
N TRP A 377 -18.16 -24.46 -33.50
CA TRP A 377 -18.98 -23.54 -32.71
C TRP A 377 -20.19 -24.27 -32.14
N THR A 378 -20.45 -24.06 -30.85
CA THR A 378 -21.60 -24.63 -30.18
C THR A 378 -22.28 -23.62 -29.26
N ARG A 379 -23.38 -24.04 -28.64
CA ARG A 379 -24.03 -23.31 -27.55
C ARG A 379 -23.41 -23.74 -26.23
N LEU A 380 -23.35 -22.83 -25.26
CA LEU A 380 -22.75 -23.10 -23.97
C LEU A 380 -23.40 -24.31 -23.30
N SER A 381 -24.72 -24.45 -23.41
CA SER A 381 -25.45 -25.61 -22.87
C SER A 381 -25.01 -26.96 -23.44
N THR A 382 -24.47 -27.02 -24.65
CA THR A 382 -23.93 -28.25 -25.22
C THR A 382 -22.66 -28.70 -24.49
N LEU A 383 -21.98 -27.85 -23.73
CA LEU A 383 -20.74 -28.20 -23.02
C LEU A 383 -20.97 -28.71 -21.59
N PHE A 384 -22.23 -28.81 -21.16
CA PHE A 384 -22.60 -29.19 -19.80
C PHE A 384 -23.73 -30.21 -19.81
N LYS A 385 -23.67 -31.19 -18.91
CA LYS A 385 -24.75 -32.14 -18.62
C LYS A 385 -26.06 -31.41 -18.30
N VAL A 386 -25.95 -30.29 -17.57
CA VAL A 386 -27.06 -29.39 -17.25
C VAL A 386 -26.52 -28.02 -16.81
N ILE A 387 -27.26 -26.96 -17.17
CA ILE A 387 -27.11 -25.61 -16.61
C ILE A 387 -28.40 -25.27 -15.86
N THR A 388 -28.31 -25.19 -14.54
CA THR A 388 -29.43 -24.89 -13.64
C THR A 388 -29.04 -23.85 -12.60
N ASP A 389 -29.83 -23.67 -11.57
CA ASP A 389 -29.62 -22.79 -10.44
C ASP A 389 -30.02 -23.48 -9.13
N GLY A 390 -29.70 -22.83 -8.01
CA GLY A 390 -30.19 -23.24 -6.70
C GLY A 390 -31.72 -23.24 -6.62
N ASP A 391 -32.25 -23.82 -5.55
CA ASP A 391 -33.70 -23.91 -5.33
C ASP A 391 -34.37 -22.52 -5.36
N HIS A 392 -35.55 -22.45 -5.98
CA HIS A 392 -36.34 -21.23 -6.09
C HIS A 392 -37.19 -20.98 -4.85
N GLN A 393 -37.42 -22.01 -4.04
CA GLN A 393 -38.09 -21.86 -2.76
C GLN A 393 -37.14 -21.23 -1.74
N PRO A 394 -37.63 -20.32 -0.87
CA PRO A 394 -36.84 -19.84 0.25
C PRO A 394 -36.42 -21.03 1.11
N PRO A 395 -35.11 -21.32 1.25
CA PRO A 395 -34.68 -22.46 2.05
C PRO A 395 -35.10 -22.24 3.52
N PRO A 396 -35.33 -23.31 4.30
CA PRO A 396 -35.53 -23.21 5.76
C PRO A 396 -34.23 -22.86 6.49
N LYS A 397 -34.32 -22.19 7.65
CA LYS A 397 -33.14 -21.85 8.49
C LYS A 397 -32.91 -22.96 9.51
N ALA A 398 -31.65 -23.27 9.81
CA ALA A 398 -31.28 -24.17 10.89
C ALA A 398 -30.03 -23.65 11.61
N ASP A 399 -29.86 -24.02 12.88
CA ASP A 399 -28.67 -23.72 13.67
C ASP A 399 -27.52 -24.71 13.40
N THR A 400 -27.84 -25.88 12.85
CA THR A 400 -26.90 -26.91 12.40
C THR A 400 -27.35 -27.47 11.06
N GLY A 401 -26.42 -28.01 10.26
CA GLY A 401 -26.74 -28.67 8.98
C GLY A 401 -25.81 -28.28 7.84
N VAL A 402 -26.38 -28.24 6.63
CA VAL A 402 -25.64 -28.06 5.36
C VAL A 402 -25.48 -26.57 5.04
N ALA A 403 -24.32 -26.16 4.52
CA ALA A 403 -24.05 -24.76 4.22
C ALA A 403 -24.89 -24.26 3.04
N PHE A 404 -25.41 -23.03 3.13
CA PHE A 404 -26.11 -22.34 2.05
C PHE A 404 -25.30 -21.12 1.60
N LEU A 405 -24.72 -21.22 0.40
CA LEU A 405 -23.88 -20.19 -0.19
C LEU A 405 -24.72 -19.17 -0.95
N THR A 406 -24.39 -17.90 -0.73
CA THR A 406 -24.94 -16.77 -1.48
C THR A 406 -23.89 -16.22 -2.44
N ILE A 407 -24.27 -15.26 -3.27
CA ILE A 407 -23.34 -14.68 -4.25
C ILE A 407 -22.09 -14.07 -3.60
N GLY A 408 -22.20 -13.55 -2.38
CA GLY A 408 -21.08 -13.01 -1.59
C GLY A 408 -19.98 -14.04 -1.34
N ASN A 409 -20.37 -15.31 -1.20
CA ASN A 409 -19.50 -16.44 -0.90
C ASN A 409 -18.68 -16.93 -2.11
N ILE A 410 -18.89 -16.37 -3.31
CA ILE A 410 -18.18 -16.78 -4.54
C ILE A 410 -17.51 -15.62 -5.28
N THR A 411 -17.45 -14.44 -4.66
CA THR A 411 -16.98 -13.19 -5.31
C THR A 411 -15.51 -13.21 -5.73
N SER A 412 -14.67 -14.01 -5.06
CA SER A 412 -13.24 -14.15 -5.34
C SER A 412 -12.91 -15.16 -6.46
N GLY A 413 -13.91 -15.83 -7.02
CA GLY A 413 -13.72 -16.99 -7.90
C GLY A 413 -13.38 -18.28 -7.15
N ARG A 414 -13.39 -18.25 -5.82
CA ARG A 414 -13.28 -19.40 -4.92
C ARG A 414 -14.50 -19.45 -3.99
N LEU A 415 -14.79 -20.65 -3.47
CA LEU A 415 -15.86 -20.84 -2.50
C LEU A 415 -15.41 -20.41 -1.10
N ASP A 416 -16.16 -19.51 -0.47
CA ASP A 416 -15.99 -19.09 0.92
C ASP A 416 -17.16 -19.58 1.78
N PHE A 417 -16.88 -20.53 2.66
CA PHE A 417 -17.87 -21.10 3.58
C PHE A 417 -18.03 -20.31 4.88
N THR A 418 -17.28 -19.21 5.06
CA THR A 418 -17.27 -18.41 6.28
C THR A 418 -18.61 -17.69 6.45
N GLY A 419 -19.19 -17.79 7.65
CA GLY A 419 -20.45 -17.12 7.98
C GLY A 419 -21.65 -17.58 7.15
N CYS A 420 -21.56 -18.73 6.46
CA CYS A 420 -22.70 -19.27 5.73
C CYS A 420 -23.86 -19.58 6.67
N ARG A 421 -25.06 -19.21 6.21
CA ARG A 421 -26.30 -19.72 6.80
C ARG A 421 -26.37 -21.24 6.60
N LEU A 422 -27.00 -21.95 7.54
CA LEU A 422 -27.23 -23.39 7.44
C LEU A 422 -28.69 -23.71 7.08
N VAL A 423 -28.86 -24.85 6.41
CA VAL A 423 -30.15 -25.47 6.10
C VAL A 423 -30.20 -26.88 6.71
N PRO A 424 -31.38 -27.39 7.09
CA PRO A 424 -31.53 -28.76 7.57
C PRO A 424 -31.00 -29.78 6.56
N GLU A 425 -30.39 -30.86 7.05
CA GLU A 425 -29.89 -31.94 6.17
C GLU A 425 -31.02 -32.65 5.40
N ALA A 426 -32.20 -32.77 6.02
CA ALA A 426 -33.39 -33.30 5.36
C ALA A 426 -33.81 -32.45 4.14
N TYR A 427 -33.67 -31.12 4.24
CA TYR A 427 -33.94 -30.23 3.11
C TYR A 427 -32.93 -30.44 1.99
N PHE A 428 -31.62 -30.51 2.30
CA PHE A 428 -30.60 -30.80 1.30
C PHE A 428 -30.85 -32.14 0.59
N LYS A 429 -31.18 -33.20 1.33
CA LYS A 429 -31.49 -34.53 0.77
C LYS A 429 -32.75 -34.57 -0.09
N SER A 430 -33.67 -33.60 0.06
CA SER A 430 -34.88 -33.50 -0.77
C SER A 430 -34.63 -32.81 -2.11
N LEU A 431 -33.49 -32.12 -2.27
CA LEU A 431 -33.14 -31.45 -3.51
C LEU A 431 -32.75 -32.46 -4.58
N ALA A 432 -33.14 -32.18 -5.83
CA ALA A 432 -32.71 -33.00 -6.95
C ALA A 432 -31.17 -32.94 -7.12
N PRO A 433 -30.48 -34.05 -7.42
CA PRO A 433 -29.02 -34.09 -7.55
C PRO A 433 -28.44 -33.07 -8.53
N TYR A 434 -29.19 -32.74 -9.58
CA TYR A 434 -28.77 -31.76 -10.56
C TYR A 434 -28.79 -30.31 -10.05
N ARG A 435 -29.53 -30.01 -8.98
CA ARG A 435 -29.60 -28.70 -8.30
C ARG A 435 -28.66 -28.58 -7.10
N THR A 436 -27.91 -29.64 -6.79
CA THR A 436 -26.88 -29.64 -5.74
C THR A 436 -25.49 -29.64 -6.37
N PRO A 437 -24.64 -28.64 -6.07
CA PRO A 437 -23.26 -28.64 -6.52
C PRO A 437 -22.48 -29.83 -5.95
N ALA A 438 -21.65 -30.43 -6.79
CA ALA A 438 -20.71 -31.49 -6.45
C ALA A 438 -19.30 -31.08 -6.89
N LYS A 439 -18.28 -31.80 -6.42
CA LYS A 439 -16.90 -31.58 -6.87
C LYS A 439 -16.79 -31.66 -8.38
N SER A 440 -15.96 -30.79 -8.95
CA SER A 440 -15.77 -30.57 -10.39
C SER A 440 -16.91 -29.83 -11.09
N ASP A 441 -18.04 -29.55 -10.43
CA ASP A 441 -19.02 -28.60 -10.96
C ASP A 441 -18.46 -27.19 -11.00
N ILE A 442 -19.06 -26.34 -11.84
CA ILE A 442 -18.71 -24.93 -11.94
C ILE A 442 -19.91 -24.10 -11.48
N LEU A 443 -19.68 -23.18 -10.55
CA LEU A 443 -20.64 -22.15 -10.18
C LEU A 443 -20.39 -20.89 -11.00
N TYR A 444 -21.44 -20.22 -11.43
CA TYR A 444 -21.34 -18.99 -12.21
C TYR A 444 -22.25 -17.91 -11.62
N THR A 445 -21.68 -16.76 -11.28
CA THR A 445 -22.44 -15.63 -10.75
C THR A 445 -23.33 -15.02 -11.84
N VAL A 446 -24.62 -14.87 -11.56
CA VAL A 446 -25.57 -14.34 -12.55
C VAL A 446 -26.25 -13.03 -12.13
N VAL A 447 -25.91 -12.46 -10.98
CA VAL A 447 -26.59 -11.27 -10.44
C VAL A 447 -25.61 -10.24 -9.85
N GLY A 448 -25.96 -8.95 -9.90
CA GLY A 448 -25.30 -7.86 -9.15
C GLY A 448 -23.91 -7.49 -9.67
N ALA A 449 -23.15 -6.67 -8.93
CA ALA A 449 -21.84 -6.15 -9.39
C ALA A 449 -20.75 -7.22 -9.64
N THR A 450 -21.04 -8.49 -9.31
CA THR A 450 -20.12 -9.61 -9.44
C THR A 450 -20.59 -10.65 -10.43
N TYR A 451 -21.60 -10.38 -11.28
CA TYR A 451 -22.01 -11.30 -12.36
C TYR A 451 -20.81 -11.68 -13.26
N GLY A 452 -20.93 -12.79 -13.97
CA GLY A 452 -19.95 -13.18 -14.98
C GLY A 452 -18.66 -13.81 -14.44
N ARG A 453 -18.69 -14.36 -13.22
CA ARG A 453 -17.51 -14.95 -12.55
C ARG A 453 -17.73 -16.45 -12.34
N PRO A 454 -16.90 -17.31 -12.96
CA PRO A 454 -16.90 -18.74 -12.67
C PRO A 454 -16.12 -19.05 -11.39
N ALA A 455 -16.54 -20.09 -10.66
CA ALA A 455 -15.83 -20.67 -9.53
C ALA A 455 -15.92 -22.20 -9.60
N LEU A 456 -14.77 -22.87 -9.54
CA LEU A 456 -14.71 -24.33 -9.55
C LEU A 456 -15.02 -24.89 -8.16
N VAL A 457 -15.84 -25.94 -8.10
CA VAL A 457 -16.09 -26.66 -6.86
C VAL A 457 -14.96 -27.68 -6.63
N GLU A 458 -14.03 -27.34 -5.74
CA GLU A 458 -12.85 -28.18 -5.43
C GLU A 458 -13.04 -29.02 -4.15
N THR A 459 -14.23 -28.99 -3.55
CA THR A 459 -14.55 -29.63 -2.27
C THR A 459 -15.60 -30.73 -2.42
N GLU A 460 -15.47 -31.78 -1.62
CA GLU A 460 -16.49 -32.83 -1.45
C GLU A 460 -17.56 -32.45 -0.42
N ARG A 461 -17.35 -31.34 0.32
CA ARG A 461 -18.29 -30.88 1.34
C ARG A 461 -19.67 -30.65 0.71
N PRO A 462 -20.77 -31.20 1.24
CA PRO A 462 -22.12 -30.89 0.78
C PRO A 462 -22.48 -29.42 1.04
N PHE A 463 -23.11 -28.77 0.06
CA PHE A 463 -23.67 -27.42 0.21
C PHE A 463 -24.78 -27.13 -0.80
N CYS A 464 -25.60 -26.13 -0.46
CA CYS A 464 -26.60 -25.53 -1.33
C CYS A 464 -26.12 -24.16 -1.81
N VAL A 465 -26.66 -23.68 -2.92
CA VAL A 465 -26.45 -22.31 -3.40
C VAL A 465 -27.78 -21.57 -3.57
N GLN A 466 -27.73 -20.25 -3.48
CA GLN A 466 -28.86 -19.39 -3.81
C GLN A 466 -29.18 -19.44 -5.32
N ARG A 467 -30.44 -19.23 -5.69
CA ARG A 467 -30.91 -19.08 -7.09
C ARG A 467 -30.13 -18.06 -7.95
N HIS A 468 -29.38 -17.15 -7.32
CA HIS A 468 -28.57 -16.13 -8.02
C HIS A 468 -27.19 -16.66 -8.46
N ILE A 469 -26.98 -17.97 -8.32
CA ILE A 469 -25.78 -18.70 -8.71
C ILE A 469 -26.24 -19.80 -9.66
N ALA A 470 -25.74 -19.76 -10.90
CA ALA A 470 -25.94 -20.85 -11.83
C ALA A 470 -25.00 -22.01 -11.48
N ILE A 471 -25.52 -23.23 -11.55
CA ILE A 471 -24.80 -24.49 -11.37
C ILE A 471 -24.62 -25.09 -12.76
N LEU A 472 -23.37 -25.26 -13.18
CA LEU A 472 -22.98 -25.80 -14.46
C LEU A 472 -22.28 -27.13 -14.20
N LYS A 473 -22.90 -28.24 -14.60
CA LYS A 473 -22.33 -29.59 -14.44
C LYS A 473 -21.58 -29.98 -15.71
N PRO A 474 -20.25 -29.92 -15.74
CA PRO A 474 -19.49 -30.14 -16.97
C PRO A 474 -19.62 -31.58 -17.45
N VAL A 475 -19.47 -31.75 -18.76
CA VAL A 475 -19.27 -33.07 -19.35
C VAL A 475 -17.86 -33.58 -19.06
N GLU A 476 -17.73 -34.88 -18.86
CA GLU A 476 -16.48 -35.59 -18.56
C GLU A 476 -15.60 -35.72 -19.80
N ALA A 477 -16.20 -35.73 -21.00
CA ALA A 477 -15.48 -35.72 -22.26
C ALA A 477 -14.60 -34.47 -22.47
N MET A 478 -14.71 -33.43 -21.63
CA MET A 478 -14.00 -32.17 -21.76
C MET A 478 -13.08 -31.85 -20.58
N SER A 479 -12.06 -31.03 -20.84
CA SER A 479 -11.24 -30.46 -19.77
C SER A 479 -12.03 -29.43 -18.97
N VAL A 480 -12.35 -29.74 -17.71
CA VAL A 480 -13.00 -28.79 -16.77
C VAL A 480 -12.21 -27.49 -16.61
N ARG A 481 -10.86 -27.55 -16.68
CA ARG A 481 -10.00 -26.38 -16.59
C ARG A 481 -10.08 -25.52 -17.87
N PHE A 482 -10.32 -26.12 -19.03
CA PHE A 482 -10.63 -25.37 -20.25
C PHE A 482 -12.00 -24.69 -20.15
N LEU A 483 -13.02 -25.39 -19.64
CA LEU A 483 -14.34 -24.79 -19.41
C LEU A 483 -14.27 -23.59 -18.44
N MET A 484 -13.47 -23.68 -17.39
CA MET A 484 -13.17 -22.53 -16.51
C MET A 484 -12.49 -21.37 -17.26
N THR A 485 -11.52 -21.68 -18.14
CA THR A 485 -10.84 -20.68 -18.99
C THR A 485 -11.83 -20.00 -19.94
N LEU A 486 -12.74 -20.77 -20.54
CA LEU A 486 -13.78 -20.28 -21.43
C LEU A 486 -14.75 -19.35 -20.70
N LEU A 487 -15.30 -19.79 -19.57
CA LEU A 487 -16.26 -19.02 -18.78
C LEU A 487 -15.65 -17.72 -18.21
N ALA A 488 -14.34 -17.71 -17.94
CA ALA A 488 -13.64 -16.52 -17.46
C ALA A 488 -13.22 -15.56 -18.58
N SER A 489 -13.39 -15.95 -19.85
CA SER A 489 -12.91 -15.18 -20.99
C SER A 489 -13.79 -13.97 -21.31
N PRO A 490 -13.24 -12.93 -21.96
CA PRO A 490 -14.03 -11.82 -22.49
C PRO A 490 -15.18 -12.25 -23.40
N LEU A 491 -14.98 -13.32 -24.18
CA LEU A 491 -16.00 -13.84 -25.09
C LEU A 491 -17.31 -14.18 -24.37
N ILE A 492 -17.24 -14.82 -23.21
CA ILE A 492 -18.42 -15.17 -22.41
C ILE A 492 -18.89 -13.97 -21.60
N TYR A 493 -17.96 -13.17 -21.06
CA TYR A 493 -18.28 -11.99 -20.27
C TYR A 493 -19.02 -10.91 -21.07
N ASP A 494 -18.67 -10.70 -22.34
CA ASP A 494 -19.31 -9.72 -23.21
C ASP A 494 -20.73 -10.17 -23.59
N GLN A 495 -20.92 -11.47 -23.87
CA GLN A 495 -22.25 -12.05 -24.08
C GLN A 495 -23.12 -11.96 -22.82
N ALA A 496 -22.53 -12.21 -21.64
CA ALA A 496 -23.18 -11.98 -20.36
C ALA A 496 -23.63 -10.54 -20.23
N THR A 497 -22.73 -9.58 -20.43
CA THR A 497 -22.99 -8.13 -20.33
C THR A 497 -24.12 -7.70 -21.27
N ASN A 498 -24.11 -8.15 -22.52
CA ASN A 498 -25.12 -7.82 -23.52
C ASN A 498 -26.50 -8.46 -23.27
N SER A 499 -26.58 -9.44 -22.37
CA SER A 499 -27.82 -10.16 -22.04
C SER A 499 -28.44 -9.76 -20.68
N ILE A 500 -27.82 -8.80 -19.98
CA ILE A 500 -28.27 -8.34 -18.67
C ILE A 500 -29.63 -7.69 -18.76
N THR A 501 -30.47 -8.02 -17.78
CA THR A 501 -31.76 -7.35 -17.53
C THR A 501 -31.77 -6.70 -16.14
N GLY A 502 -32.56 -5.64 -15.99
CA GLY A 502 -32.72 -4.91 -14.72
C GLY A 502 -31.65 -3.84 -14.46
N THR A 503 -32.08 -2.60 -14.17
CA THR A 503 -31.18 -1.45 -13.93
C THR A 503 -30.59 -1.44 -12.52
N ALA A 504 -31.39 -1.74 -11.49
CA ALA A 504 -30.95 -1.75 -10.08
C ALA A 504 -30.22 -3.03 -9.68
N GLN A 505 -30.53 -4.16 -10.32
CA GLN A 505 -29.92 -5.46 -10.04
C GLN A 505 -29.66 -6.21 -11.36
N PRO A 506 -28.51 -5.93 -12.02
CA PRO A 506 -28.10 -6.61 -13.24
C PRO A 506 -28.20 -8.13 -13.11
N THR A 507 -28.98 -8.77 -13.98
CA THR A 507 -29.24 -10.22 -13.90
C THR A 507 -29.12 -10.89 -15.26
N ILE A 508 -28.36 -11.98 -15.32
CA ILE A 508 -28.24 -12.89 -16.46
C ILE A 508 -29.26 -14.01 -16.31
N GLY A 509 -30.21 -14.11 -17.25
CA GLY A 509 -31.16 -15.22 -17.27
C GLY A 509 -30.50 -16.54 -17.68
N LEU A 510 -31.04 -17.68 -17.21
CA LEU A 510 -30.54 -19.01 -17.61
C LEU A 510 -30.73 -19.29 -19.10
N ARG A 511 -31.79 -18.77 -19.74
CA ARG A 511 -32.00 -18.94 -21.19
C ARG A 511 -30.90 -18.26 -22.01
N PRO A 512 -30.57 -16.96 -21.80
CA PRO A 512 -29.40 -16.36 -22.41
C PRO A 512 -28.12 -17.14 -22.14
N LEU A 513 -27.83 -17.49 -20.88
CA LEU A 513 -26.62 -18.22 -20.50
C LEU A 513 -26.46 -19.54 -21.27
N ARG A 514 -27.53 -20.33 -21.39
CA ARG A 514 -27.55 -21.59 -22.17
C ARG A 514 -27.27 -21.38 -23.65
N ASN A 515 -27.60 -20.20 -24.19
CA ASN A 515 -27.48 -19.86 -25.61
C ASN A 515 -26.19 -19.10 -25.95
N PHE A 516 -25.30 -18.79 -25.01
CA PHE A 516 -24.02 -18.16 -25.35
C PHE A 516 -23.24 -19.03 -26.33
N LEU A 517 -22.61 -18.39 -27.31
CA LEU A 517 -21.73 -19.03 -28.27
C LEU A 517 -20.44 -19.44 -27.56
N ALA A 518 -20.05 -20.68 -27.77
CA ALA A 518 -18.88 -21.29 -27.17
C ALA A 518 -18.07 -22.05 -28.24
N PRO A 519 -16.76 -21.78 -28.37
CA PRO A 519 -15.89 -22.55 -29.24
C PRO A 519 -15.51 -23.88 -28.59
N LEU A 520 -15.42 -24.92 -29.41
CA LEU A 520 -15.07 -26.27 -29.02
C LEU A 520 -13.82 -26.73 -29.79
N PRO A 521 -12.62 -26.57 -29.20
CA PRO A 521 -11.40 -27.18 -29.73
C PRO A 521 -11.34 -28.69 -29.48
N PRO A 522 -10.48 -29.40 -30.24
CA PRO A 522 -10.04 -30.76 -29.91
C PRO A 522 -9.61 -30.92 -28.45
N LEU A 523 -9.87 -32.09 -27.85
CA LEU A 523 -9.55 -32.34 -26.44
C LEU A 523 -8.03 -32.20 -26.16
N ALA A 524 -7.19 -32.71 -27.06
CA ALA A 524 -5.73 -32.56 -26.95
C ALA A 524 -5.32 -31.08 -26.94
N GLU A 525 -5.90 -30.26 -27.83
CA GLU A 525 -5.64 -28.82 -27.87
C GLU A 525 -6.15 -28.11 -26.60
N GLN A 526 -7.29 -28.50 -26.03
CA GLN A 526 -7.78 -27.96 -24.73
C GLN A 526 -6.71 -28.09 -23.64
N HIS A 527 -6.06 -29.24 -23.51
CA HIS A 527 -5.00 -29.46 -22.54
C HIS A 527 -3.77 -28.57 -22.82
N ARG A 528 -3.37 -28.43 -24.10
CA ARG A 528 -2.27 -27.53 -24.49
C ARG A 528 -2.59 -26.06 -24.15
N ILE A 529 -3.83 -25.63 -24.40
CA ILE A 529 -4.32 -24.28 -24.06
C ILE A 529 -4.24 -24.06 -22.54
N VAL A 530 -4.81 -24.96 -21.74
CA VAL A 530 -4.82 -24.85 -20.28
C VAL A 530 -3.41 -24.77 -19.71
N ALA A 531 -2.48 -25.61 -20.18
CA ALA A 531 -1.09 -25.57 -19.75
C ALA A 531 -0.43 -24.21 -20.06
N LYS A 532 -0.67 -23.66 -21.26
CA LYS A 532 -0.11 -22.36 -21.67
C LYS A 532 -0.72 -21.19 -20.91
N VAL A 533 -2.04 -21.19 -20.70
CA VAL A 533 -2.73 -20.18 -19.87
C VAL A 533 -2.17 -20.20 -18.45
N GLY A 534 -2.03 -21.39 -17.84
CA GLY A 534 -1.45 -21.53 -16.50
C GLY A 534 -0.04 -20.95 -16.39
N ALA A 535 0.83 -21.26 -17.35
CA ALA A 535 2.19 -20.72 -17.39
C ALA A 535 2.24 -19.18 -17.47
N LEU A 536 1.38 -18.59 -18.30
CA LEU A 536 1.30 -17.13 -18.48
C LEU A 536 0.63 -16.44 -17.29
N MET A 537 -0.41 -17.03 -16.70
CA MET A 537 -1.04 -16.50 -15.48
C MET A 537 -0.07 -16.50 -14.30
N ALA A 538 0.74 -17.55 -14.15
CA ALA A 538 1.80 -17.60 -13.14
C ALA A 538 2.90 -16.55 -13.38
N LEU A 539 3.19 -16.22 -14.65
CA LEU A 539 4.09 -15.10 -14.96
C LEU A 539 3.47 -13.76 -14.54
N CYS A 540 2.18 -13.54 -14.83
CA CYS A 540 1.45 -12.37 -14.35
C CYS A 540 1.50 -12.23 -12.82
N ASP A 541 1.28 -13.34 -12.09
CA ASP A 541 1.35 -13.37 -10.62
C ASP A 541 2.75 -12.96 -10.12
N ARG A 542 3.82 -13.48 -10.74
CA ARG A 542 5.20 -13.12 -10.40
C ARG A 542 5.51 -11.65 -10.69
N LEU A 543 5.04 -11.12 -11.82
CA LEU A 543 5.20 -9.71 -12.17
C LEU A 543 4.48 -8.79 -11.16
N GLU A 544 3.26 -9.15 -10.78
CA GLU A 544 2.46 -8.41 -9.80
C GLU A 544 3.15 -8.37 -8.43
N ALA A 545 3.68 -9.52 -7.98
CA ALA A 545 4.46 -9.62 -6.75
C ALA A 545 5.75 -8.79 -6.82
N SER A 546 6.49 -8.85 -7.93
CA SER A 546 7.73 -8.10 -8.15
C SER A 546 7.50 -6.57 -8.14
N LEU A 547 6.43 -6.10 -8.77
CA LEU A 547 6.07 -4.68 -8.77
C LEU A 547 5.70 -4.21 -7.36
N THR A 548 4.91 -5.00 -6.64
CA THR A 548 4.53 -4.70 -5.25
C THR A 548 5.77 -4.59 -4.36
N ALA A 549 6.72 -5.54 -4.48
CA ALA A 549 7.98 -5.53 -3.75
C ALA A 549 8.87 -4.33 -4.11
N THR A 550 8.92 -3.97 -5.40
CA THR A 550 9.70 -2.82 -5.89
C THR A 550 9.16 -1.50 -5.33
N VAL A 551 7.83 -1.31 -5.33
CA VAL A 551 7.18 -0.13 -4.75
C VAL A 551 7.47 -0.04 -3.24
N ALA A 552 7.34 -1.15 -2.52
CA ALA A 552 7.63 -1.20 -1.09
C ALA A 552 9.11 -0.87 -0.78
N THR A 553 10.03 -1.40 -1.58
CA THR A 553 11.48 -1.14 -1.44
C THR A 553 11.82 0.33 -1.68
N ARG A 554 11.29 0.92 -2.76
CA ARG A 554 11.48 2.34 -3.05
C ARG A 554 10.93 3.25 -1.95
N ARG A 555 9.76 2.90 -1.38
CA ARG A 555 9.18 3.64 -0.25
C ARG A 555 10.08 3.59 0.98
N ARG A 556 10.58 2.40 1.36
CA ARG A 556 11.51 2.24 2.49
C ARG A 556 12.82 3.00 2.29
N LEU A 557 13.37 2.97 1.08
CA LEU A 557 14.58 3.72 0.75
C LEU A 557 14.35 5.23 0.87
N LEU A 558 13.22 5.73 0.37
CA LEU A 558 12.82 7.13 0.55
C LEU A 558 12.68 7.49 2.04
N ASP A 559 12.01 6.64 2.83
CA ASP A 559 11.87 6.84 4.28
C ASP A 559 13.23 6.92 4.98
N ALA A 560 14.14 6.01 4.66
CA ALA A 560 15.49 5.96 5.22
C ALA A 560 16.33 7.21 4.85
N LEU A 561 16.32 7.62 3.58
CA LEU A 561 17.08 8.78 3.12
C LEU A 561 16.55 10.09 3.71
N LEU A 562 15.23 10.24 3.85
CA LEU A 562 14.63 11.41 4.51
C LEU A 562 14.99 11.43 6.00
N ALA A 563 14.96 10.29 6.68
CA ALA A 563 15.35 10.20 8.09
C ALA A 563 16.84 10.55 8.29
N GLU A 564 17.73 9.97 7.48
CA GLU A 564 19.17 10.27 7.52
C GLU A 564 19.42 11.77 7.34
N ALA A 565 18.78 12.39 6.33
CA ALA A 565 19.05 13.78 6.00
C ALA A 565 18.53 14.80 7.05
N LEU A 566 17.58 14.42 7.92
CA LEU A 566 17.10 15.26 9.04
C LEU A 566 17.92 15.12 10.32
N ALA A 567 18.81 14.13 10.40
CA ALA A 567 19.68 13.97 11.55
C ALA A 567 20.57 15.22 11.77
N PRO A 568 20.84 15.64 13.02
CA PRO A 568 21.72 16.77 13.32
C PRO A 568 23.17 16.53 12.87
N ALA A 569 23.84 17.58 12.38
CA ALA A 569 25.18 17.50 11.77
C ALA A 569 26.32 17.29 12.78
N ASP A 570 26.09 17.54 14.07
CA ASP A 570 27.08 17.34 15.15
C ASP A 570 27.11 15.92 15.73
N ALA A 571 26.52 14.94 15.05
CA ALA A 571 26.59 13.53 15.44
C ALA A 571 27.86 12.82 14.94
N SER A 572 28.98 13.53 14.80
CA SER A 572 30.29 12.88 14.74
C SER A 572 30.86 12.84 16.16
N LEU A 573 30.85 11.64 16.75
CA LEU A 573 31.49 11.26 18.01
C LEU A 573 30.93 11.92 19.29
N SER A 574 29.65 11.78 19.57
CA SER A 574 29.12 11.59 20.93
C SER A 574 27.60 11.40 20.90
N GLY A 575 27.09 10.69 21.90
CA GLY A 575 25.73 10.12 22.00
C GLY A 575 24.60 10.90 21.33
N VAL A 576 23.94 10.25 20.37
CA VAL A 576 22.67 10.73 19.81
C VAL A 576 21.53 10.20 20.68
N SER A 577 21.00 11.08 21.52
CA SER A 577 19.67 10.93 22.12
C SER A 577 18.62 11.24 21.06
N ASP A 578 17.90 10.22 20.59
CA ASP A 578 16.87 10.39 19.56
C ASP A 578 15.49 10.52 20.25
N ARG A 579 15.04 11.77 20.46
CA ARG A 579 13.65 12.08 20.80
C ARG A 579 12.81 11.98 19.53
N GLN A 580 12.35 10.78 19.21
CA GLN A 580 11.20 10.58 18.34
C GLN A 580 9.90 10.79 19.13
N THR A 581 9.01 11.58 18.57
CA THR A 581 7.69 11.92 19.10
C THR A 581 6.89 10.66 19.42
N VAL A 582 6.50 10.58 20.69
CA VAL A 582 5.86 9.45 21.36
C VAL A 582 4.41 9.33 20.87
N ALA A 583 4.11 8.25 20.14
CA ALA A 583 2.79 7.64 20.22
C ALA A 583 2.83 6.73 21.45
N THR A 584 2.19 7.16 22.53
CA THR A 584 2.01 6.34 23.75
C THR A 584 1.35 5.03 23.34
N VAL A 585 1.95 3.89 23.73
CA VAL A 585 1.27 2.59 23.72
C VAL A 585 -0.01 2.77 24.51
N SER A 586 -1.12 2.83 23.78
CA SER A 586 -2.44 3.07 24.32
C SER A 586 -2.85 1.93 25.25
N GLY A 587 -2.97 2.23 26.56
CA GLY A 587 -4.09 1.84 27.42
C GLY A 587 -4.37 0.36 27.74
N ASP A 588 -3.71 -0.61 27.14
CA ASP A 588 -3.94 -2.04 27.35
C ASP A 588 -2.86 -2.64 28.28
N PRO A 589 -3.16 -2.90 29.57
CA PRO A 589 -2.18 -3.36 30.55
C PRO A 589 -1.50 -4.67 30.16
N GLU A 590 -2.20 -5.56 29.46
CA GLU A 590 -1.70 -6.88 29.09
C GLU A 590 -0.57 -6.78 28.05
N LYS A 591 -0.73 -5.89 27.06
CA LYS A 591 0.30 -5.64 26.04
C LYS A 591 1.57 -5.01 26.61
N VAL A 592 1.44 -4.19 27.65
CA VAL A 592 2.59 -3.62 28.36
C VAL A 592 3.38 -4.72 29.07
N ILE A 593 2.70 -5.65 29.74
CA ILE A 593 3.33 -6.81 30.40
C ILE A 593 4.05 -7.69 29.37
N PHE A 594 3.42 -7.98 28.22
CA PHE A 594 4.06 -8.78 27.17
C PHE A 594 5.30 -8.11 26.56
N ALA A 595 5.26 -6.78 26.39
CA ALA A 595 6.42 -6.01 25.94
C ALA A 595 7.56 -6.03 26.97
N GLU A 596 7.25 -5.90 28.25
CA GLU A 596 8.20 -6.01 29.37
C GLU A 596 8.85 -7.40 29.43
N ARG A 597 8.05 -8.47 29.38
CA ARG A 597 8.53 -9.86 29.34
C ARG A 597 9.48 -10.12 28.17
N SER A 598 9.12 -9.62 27.00
CA SER A 598 9.95 -9.77 25.80
C SER A 598 11.25 -8.98 25.93
N ALA A 599 11.21 -7.77 26.49
CA ALA A 599 12.40 -6.98 26.75
C ALA A 599 13.34 -7.66 27.76
N TYR A 600 12.81 -8.34 28.79
CA TYR A 600 13.61 -9.16 29.70
C TYR A 600 14.40 -10.23 28.94
N ILE A 601 13.73 -11.02 28.09
CA ILE A 601 14.36 -12.11 27.34
C ILE A 601 15.41 -11.57 26.35
N LEU A 602 15.14 -10.44 25.69
CA LEU A 602 16.11 -9.80 24.78
C LEU A 602 17.32 -9.23 25.52
N SER A 603 17.13 -8.64 26.70
CA SER A 603 18.23 -8.19 27.56
C SER A 603 19.08 -9.38 28.02
N LEU A 604 18.46 -10.47 28.46
CA LEU A 604 19.16 -11.70 28.81
C LEU A 604 19.95 -12.25 27.61
N ALA A 605 19.32 -12.30 26.44
CA ALA A 605 19.98 -12.77 25.22
C ALA A 605 21.18 -11.91 24.83
N TYR A 606 21.04 -10.59 24.94
CA TYR A 606 22.13 -9.67 24.65
C TYR A 606 23.33 -9.86 25.59
N GLU A 607 23.10 -10.05 26.91
CA GLU A 607 24.19 -10.32 27.85
C GLU A 607 24.96 -11.59 27.50
N ARG A 608 24.25 -12.66 27.09
CA ARG A 608 24.90 -13.90 26.63
C ARG A 608 25.73 -13.68 25.36
N HIS A 609 25.20 -12.90 24.40
CA HIS A 609 25.95 -12.53 23.19
C HIS A 609 27.18 -11.67 23.51
N ARG A 610 27.07 -10.73 24.47
CA ARG A 610 28.16 -9.89 24.93
C ARG A 610 29.24 -10.70 25.64
N PHE A 611 28.86 -11.61 26.52
CA PHE A 611 29.78 -12.52 27.20
C PHE A 611 30.57 -13.37 26.19
N ALA A 612 29.91 -13.84 25.13
CA ALA A 612 30.53 -14.60 24.05
C ALA A 612 31.26 -13.75 22.99
N ARG A 613 31.26 -12.40 23.11
CA ARG A 613 31.79 -11.45 22.10
C ARG A 613 31.19 -11.63 20.69
N ARG A 614 29.87 -11.89 20.63
CA ARG A 614 29.10 -12.15 19.40
C ARG A 614 27.94 -11.17 19.20
N GLU A 615 28.01 -9.99 19.80
CA GLU A 615 27.00 -8.92 19.72
C GLU A 615 26.68 -8.57 18.27
N ARG A 616 27.67 -8.63 17.37
CA ARG A 616 27.53 -8.37 15.93
C ARG A 616 26.55 -9.31 15.21
N THR A 617 26.21 -10.45 15.79
CA THR A 617 25.23 -11.41 15.24
C THR A 617 23.82 -11.20 15.78
N PHE A 618 23.63 -10.30 16.75
CA PHE A 618 22.37 -10.13 17.47
C PHE A 618 21.55 -8.94 16.94
N GLY A 619 20.88 -9.18 15.81
CA GLY A 619 19.93 -8.23 15.20
C GLY A 619 18.46 -8.67 15.28
N HIS A 620 17.55 -7.91 14.67
CA HIS A 620 16.09 -8.12 14.74
C HIS A 620 15.64 -9.55 14.42
N VAL A 621 16.18 -10.16 13.36
CA VAL A 621 15.78 -11.50 12.94
C VAL A 621 16.11 -12.50 14.04
N LYS A 622 17.34 -12.47 14.57
CA LYS A 622 17.80 -13.37 15.63
C LYS A 622 17.06 -13.11 16.95
N ALA A 623 16.83 -11.85 17.31
CA ALA A 623 16.01 -11.45 18.45
C ALA A 623 14.61 -12.07 18.37
N GLN A 624 13.94 -11.95 17.22
CA GLN A 624 12.63 -12.56 17.01
C GLN A 624 12.65 -14.09 17.06
N LYS A 625 13.72 -14.74 16.60
CA LYS A 625 13.83 -16.20 16.70
C LYS A 625 13.98 -16.67 18.15
N ILE A 626 14.79 -15.96 18.93
CA ILE A 626 14.95 -16.24 20.37
C ILE A 626 13.62 -16.09 21.08
N LEU A 627 12.91 -14.97 20.90
CA LEU A 627 11.60 -14.77 21.53
C LEU A 627 10.62 -15.88 21.14
N HIS A 628 10.69 -16.40 19.91
CA HIS A 628 9.75 -17.41 19.41
C HIS A 628 10.01 -18.75 20.08
N LEU A 629 11.28 -19.17 20.09
CA LEU A 629 11.70 -20.43 20.70
C LEU A 629 11.49 -20.41 22.22
N VAL A 630 11.76 -19.29 22.89
CA VAL A 630 11.50 -19.14 24.32
C VAL A 630 10.00 -19.26 24.63
N GLU A 631 9.14 -18.58 23.88
CA GLU A 631 7.69 -18.69 24.08
C GLU A 631 7.19 -20.12 23.82
N ALA A 632 7.67 -20.77 22.75
CA ALA A 632 7.17 -22.07 22.32
C ALA A 632 7.72 -23.26 23.13
N GLU A 633 8.99 -23.22 23.54
CA GLU A 633 9.66 -24.33 24.26
C GLU A 633 9.65 -24.13 25.77
N ALA A 634 9.85 -22.89 26.25
CA ALA A 634 9.82 -22.59 27.69
C ALA A 634 8.40 -22.31 28.20
N GLY A 635 7.40 -22.15 27.32
CA GLY A 635 6.02 -21.85 27.69
C GLY A 635 5.81 -20.45 28.29
N PHE A 636 6.78 -19.56 28.13
CA PHE A 636 6.71 -18.20 28.66
C PHE A 636 5.90 -17.31 27.73
N ASP A 637 4.62 -17.07 28.03
CA ASP A 637 3.75 -16.29 27.13
C ASP A 637 4.23 -14.84 26.99
N LEU A 638 4.60 -14.51 25.76
CA LEU A 638 5.08 -13.20 25.33
C LEU A 638 4.02 -12.44 24.54
N GLY A 639 2.78 -12.95 24.43
CA GLY A 639 1.70 -12.27 23.72
C GLY A 639 1.89 -12.19 22.20
N ARG A 640 2.82 -12.97 21.64
CA ARG A 640 3.10 -12.93 20.19
C ARG A 640 1.99 -13.58 19.37
N ALA A 641 1.87 -13.18 18.11
CA ALA A 641 1.07 -13.79 17.07
C ALA A 641 1.94 -14.06 15.82
N PRO A 642 2.83 -15.08 15.87
CA PRO A 642 3.80 -15.31 14.81
C PRO A 642 3.16 -15.78 13.50
N ILE A 643 3.68 -15.28 12.37
CA ILE A 643 3.32 -15.70 11.03
C ILE A 643 4.50 -16.33 10.27
N ARG A 644 4.21 -17.15 9.25
CA ARG A 644 5.20 -17.68 8.30
C ARG A 644 5.68 -16.54 7.40
N ASP A 645 6.98 -16.27 7.42
CA ASP A 645 7.63 -15.21 6.66
C ASP A 645 8.95 -15.72 6.05
N ALA A 646 9.50 -15.00 5.07
CA ALA A 646 10.83 -15.24 4.52
C ALA A 646 11.91 -15.28 5.61
N ALA A 647 11.77 -14.50 6.68
CA ALA A 647 12.67 -14.48 7.83
C ALA A 647 12.29 -15.51 8.92
N GLY A 648 11.49 -16.54 8.62
CA GLY A 648 11.05 -17.58 9.56
C GLY A 648 9.78 -17.21 10.34
N PRO A 649 9.55 -17.73 11.57
CA PRO A 649 8.39 -17.35 12.39
C PRO A 649 8.52 -15.89 12.85
N ASN A 650 7.71 -14.99 12.30
CA ASN A 650 7.89 -13.54 12.40
C ASN A 650 6.68 -12.87 13.04
N ASP A 651 6.91 -11.93 13.95
CA ASP A 651 5.89 -11.02 14.49
C ASP A 651 6.49 -9.62 14.63
N PHE A 652 6.49 -8.90 13.50
CA PHE A 652 7.08 -7.57 13.43
C PHE A 652 6.28 -6.54 14.26
N LYS A 653 4.96 -6.70 14.37
CA LYS A 653 4.12 -5.78 15.15
C LYS A 653 4.44 -5.87 16.64
N HIS A 654 4.59 -7.09 17.15
CA HIS A 654 5.02 -7.31 18.53
C HIS A 654 6.42 -6.77 18.76
N MET A 655 7.38 -7.07 17.88
CA MET A 655 8.76 -6.59 18.02
C MET A 655 8.84 -5.04 18.11
N LEU A 656 8.05 -4.32 17.29
CA LEU A 656 7.97 -2.86 17.38
C LEU A 656 7.44 -2.38 18.75
N ALA A 657 6.45 -3.06 19.32
CA ALA A 657 5.92 -2.73 20.64
C ALA A 657 6.96 -2.96 21.74
N VAL A 658 7.74 -4.05 21.65
CA VAL A 658 8.86 -4.34 22.57
C VAL A 658 9.92 -3.25 22.50
N GLU A 659 10.33 -2.83 21.31
CA GLU A 659 11.33 -1.77 21.13
C GLU A 659 10.83 -0.40 21.62
N GLN A 660 9.56 -0.08 21.38
CA GLN A 660 8.93 1.13 21.90
C GLN A 660 8.92 1.14 23.42
N TRP A 661 8.50 0.02 24.05
CA TRP A 661 8.51 -0.13 25.49
C TRP A 661 9.93 -0.04 26.07
N ALA A 662 10.89 -0.76 25.49
CA ALA A 662 12.27 -0.78 25.93
C ALA A 662 12.92 0.60 25.82
N ARG A 663 12.66 1.34 24.73
CA ARG A 663 13.13 2.72 24.57
C ARG A 663 12.49 3.66 25.58
N GLY A 664 11.17 3.56 25.78
CA GLY A 664 10.43 4.38 26.74
C GLY A 664 10.87 4.18 28.19
N HIS A 665 11.39 3.00 28.53
CA HIS A 665 11.95 2.67 29.85
C HIS A 665 13.48 2.75 29.90
N GLU A 666 14.11 3.35 28.88
CA GLU A 666 15.56 3.53 28.75
C GLU A 666 16.36 2.22 28.92
N ARG A 667 15.86 1.11 28.39
CA ARG A 667 16.48 -0.21 28.50
C ARG A 667 17.49 -0.45 27.39
N PHE A 668 17.03 -0.49 26.15
CA PHE A 668 17.84 -0.70 24.97
C PHE A 668 17.13 -0.16 23.72
N VAL A 669 17.88 -0.07 22.63
CA VAL A 669 17.39 0.20 21.27
C VAL A 669 18.11 -0.69 20.27
N PHE A 670 17.48 -0.99 19.15
CA PHE A 670 18.20 -1.52 17.99
C PHE A 670 18.62 -0.38 17.06
N GLU A 671 19.88 -0.37 16.65
CA GLU A 671 20.46 0.63 15.77
C GLU A 671 20.97 0.00 14.47
N THR A 672 20.82 0.73 13.36
CA THR A 672 21.36 0.29 12.07
C THR A 672 22.87 0.44 12.04
N ASN A 673 23.57 -0.56 11.51
CA ASN A 673 25.02 -0.51 11.29
C ASN A 673 25.40 -0.48 9.80
N GLY A 674 24.45 -0.19 8.91
CA GLY A 674 24.63 -0.20 7.45
C GLY A 674 24.46 -1.56 6.77
N ALA A 675 24.57 -2.68 7.51
CA ALA A 675 24.34 -4.04 7.01
C ALA A 675 23.18 -4.78 7.70
N GLY A 676 22.63 -4.21 8.78
CA GLY A 676 21.55 -4.78 9.58
C GLY A 676 21.30 -3.95 10.84
N TYR A 677 20.72 -4.58 11.86
CA TYR A 677 20.43 -3.96 13.16
C TYR A 677 21.23 -4.63 14.27
N LEU A 678 21.67 -3.86 15.26
CA LEU A 678 22.33 -4.35 16.48
C LEU A 678 21.68 -3.74 17.71
N LEU A 679 21.54 -4.52 18.78
CA LEU A 679 21.07 -3.99 20.06
C LEU A 679 22.17 -3.13 20.71
N ARG A 680 21.80 -1.92 21.13
CA ARG A 680 22.60 -1.04 21.99
C ARG A 680 21.90 -0.85 23.34
N GLN A 681 22.68 -0.95 24.42
CA GLN A 681 22.20 -0.69 25.78
C GLN A 681 21.94 0.80 26.03
N LEU A 682 20.94 1.10 26.86
CA LEU A 682 20.64 2.43 27.38
C LEU A 682 20.89 2.49 28.91
N SER A 683 20.72 3.67 29.51
CA SER A 683 21.02 4.00 30.91
C SER A 683 20.43 3.03 31.93
N ASN A 684 19.23 2.49 31.68
CA ASN A 684 18.51 1.59 32.58
C ASN A 684 18.51 0.13 32.09
N PHE A 685 19.44 -0.31 31.24
CA PHE A 685 19.48 -1.68 30.72
C PHE A 685 19.40 -2.75 31.84
N ASP A 686 20.17 -2.59 32.93
CA ASP A 686 20.27 -3.61 33.98
C ASP A 686 18.96 -3.88 34.72
N LYS A 687 18.04 -2.90 34.78
CA LYS A 687 16.73 -3.16 35.39
C LYS A 687 15.75 -3.88 34.46
N SER A 688 16.08 -4.14 33.19
CA SER A 688 15.34 -5.11 32.37
C SER A 688 15.40 -6.52 32.94
N LEU A 689 16.45 -6.85 33.69
CA LEU A 689 16.63 -8.15 34.32
C LEU A 689 16.10 -8.21 35.76
N LYS A 690 15.47 -7.12 36.21
CA LYS A 690 14.90 -6.94 37.55
C LYS A 690 13.47 -6.39 37.42
N THR A 691 12.57 -7.22 36.93
CA THR A 691 11.13 -6.92 36.75
C THR A 691 10.28 -7.96 37.47
N GLU A 692 9.11 -7.54 37.97
CA GLU A 692 8.09 -8.39 38.60
C GLU A 692 7.46 -9.38 37.61
N HIS A 693 7.46 -9.07 36.31
CA HIS A 693 6.87 -9.91 35.27
C HIS A 693 7.87 -10.85 34.58
N GLY A 694 9.11 -10.94 35.07
CA GLY A 694 10.14 -11.84 34.53
C GLY A 694 9.78 -13.33 34.68
N PRO A 695 10.45 -14.22 33.93
CA PRO A 695 10.24 -15.67 34.06
C PRO A 695 10.69 -16.17 35.45
N ASP A 696 9.99 -17.18 35.97
CA ASP A 696 10.42 -17.91 37.16
C ASP A 696 11.79 -18.60 36.93
N PRO A 697 12.48 -19.04 37.99
CA PRO A 697 13.82 -19.63 37.86
C PRO A 697 13.91 -20.82 36.90
N HIS A 698 12.88 -21.66 36.81
CA HIS A 698 12.87 -22.83 35.91
C HIS A 698 12.73 -22.39 34.46
N THR A 699 11.76 -21.53 34.16
CA THR A 699 11.54 -20.97 32.82
C THR A 699 12.76 -20.16 32.36
N ARG A 700 13.39 -19.40 33.26
CA ARG A 700 14.62 -18.65 32.98
C ARG A 700 15.79 -19.57 32.61
N ALA A 701 15.93 -20.72 33.27
CA ALA A 701 16.98 -21.68 32.95
C ALA A 701 16.80 -22.27 31.55
N ILE A 702 15.56 -22.62 31.15
CA ILE A 702 15.24 -23.10 29.80
C ILE A 702 15.52 -21.99 28.77
N ALA A 703 15.07 -20.76 29.02
CA ALA A 703 15.31 -19.64 28.12
C ALA A 703 16.81 -19.35 27.94
N THR A 704 17.59 -19.40 29.02
CA THR A 704 19.05 -19.20 28.98
C THR A 704 19.74 -20.30 28.16
N ARG A 705 19.34 -21.56 28.35
CA ARG A 705 19.85 -22.70 27.56
C ARG A 705 19.56 -22.53 26.06
N LEU A 706 18.34 -22.14 25.70
CA LEU A 706 17.97 -21.89 24.30
C LEU A 706 18.78 -20.74 23.70
N ILE A 707 18.94 -19.65 24.44
CA ILE A 707 19.77 -18.51 24.05
C ILE A 707 21.20 -18.97 23.79
N ASP A 708 21.80 -19.75 24.68
CA ASP A 708 23.19 -20.23 24.55
C ASP A 708 23.42 -21.08 23.30
N ILE A 709 22.43 -21.88 22.90
CA ILE A 709 22.45 -22.67 21.66
C ILE A 709 22.44 -21.75 20.43
N LEU A 710 21.68 -20.65 20.49
CA LEU A 710 21.51 -19.68 19.40
C LEU A 710 22.66 -18.67 19.31
N VAL A 711 23.33 -18.32 20.42
CA VAL A 711 24.48 -17.39 20.46
C VAL A 711 25.55 -17.70 19.40
N PRO A 712 26.02 -18.95 19.21
CA PRO A 712 27.04 -19.24 18.20
C PRO A 712 26.55 -19.25 16.75
N MET A 713 25.24 -19.16 16.51
CA MET A 713 24.68 -19.15 15.16
C MET A 713 24.76 -17.75 14.54
N ASP A 714 24.96 -17.67 13.22
CA ASP A 714 24.66 -16.43 12.50
C ASP A 714 23.15 -16.21 12.36
N THR A 715 22.76 -15.07 11.79
CA THR A 715 21.34 -14.70 11.61
C THR A 715 20.57 -15.71 10.77
N ARG A 716 21.18 -16.27 9.72
CA ARG A 716 20.54 -17.23 8.80
C ARG A 716 20.38 -18.58 9.48
N GLN A 717 21.40 -19.06 10.17
CA GLN A 717 21.36 -20.31 10.93
C GLN A 717 20.29 -20.26 12.03
N ALA A 718 20.24 -19.18 12.82
CA ALA A 718 19.22 -19.01 13.86
C ALA A 718 17.80 -18.95 13.27
N GLU A 719 17.67 -18.33 12.10
CA GLU A 719 16.42 -18.28 11.35
C GLU A 719 15.94 -19.67 10.93
N ILE A 720 16.77 -20.42 10.21
CA ILE A 720 16.43 -21.78 9.75
C ILE A 720 16.13 -22.68 10.94
N PHE A 721 16.89 -22.58 12.04
CA PHE A 721 16.68 -23.33 13.26
C PHE A 721 15.28 -23.12 13.85
N ALA A 722 14.84 -21.86 13.98
CA ALA A 722 13.50 -21.55 14.46
C ALA A 722 12.39 -21.96 13.47
N THR A 723 12.65 -21.86 12.17
CA THR A 723 11.71 -22.28 11.12
C THR A 723 11.47 -23.79 11.14
N VAL A 724 12.53 -24.60 11.26
CA VAL A 724 12.42 -26.05 11.39
C VAL A 724 11.69 -26.45 12.66
N TYR A 725 12.03 -25.84 13.80
CA TYR A 725 11.31 -26.05 15.06
C TYR A 725 9.80 -25.78 14.89
N SER A 726 9.46 -24.65 14.29
CA SER A 726 8.06 -24.23 14.12
C SER A 726 7.28 -25.13 13.17
N ALA A 727 7.91 -25.56 12.06
CA ALA A 727 7.31 -26.48 11.11
C ALA A 727 7.02 -27.83 11.76
N TRP A 728 7.98 -28.36 12.51
CA TRP A 728 7.80 -29.57 13.30
C TRP A 728 6.67 -29.41 14.34
N ASN A 729 6.68 -28.31 15.10
CA ASN A 729 5.65 -28.06 16.10
C ASN A 729 4.25 -27.91 15.49
N ASN A 730 4.11 -27.22 14.35
CA ASN A 730 2.85 -27.09 13.62
C ASN A 730 2.31 -28.47 13.18
N LEU A 731 3.16 -29.36 12.66
CA LEU A 731 2.75 -30.71 12.28
C LEU A 731 2.27 -31.53 13.48
N LEU A 732 2.92 -31.39 14.63
CA LEU A 732 2.49 -32.03 15.88
C LEU A 732 1.18 -31.45 16.42
N ILE A 733 0.97 -30.12 16.34
CA ILE A 733 -0.31 -29.47 16.67
C ILE A 733 -1.44 -30.01 15.77
N GLU A 734 -1.13 -30.30 14.50
CA GLU A 734 -2.06 -30.94 13.56
C GLU A 734 -2.27 -32.45 13.82
N GLY A 735 -1.70 -33.01 14.89
CA GLY A 735 -1.85 -34.42 15.27
C GLY A 735 -1.06 -35.40 14.41
N LYS A 736 -0.06 -34.92 13.64
CA LYS A 736 0.78 -35.77 12.79
C LYS A 736 1.98 -36.30 13.57
N ALA A 737 2.52 -37.44 13.14
CA ALA A 737 3.83 -37.95 13.55
C ALA A 737 4.82 -37.81 12.39
N PRO A 738 5.36 -36.60 12.14
CA PRO A 738 6.05 -36.31 10.89
C PRO A 738 7.46 -36.92 10.84
N THR A 739 7.82 -37.43 9.66
CA THR A 739 9.18 -37.83 9.31
C THR A 739 10.11 -36.62 9.12
N ASP A 740 11.42 -36.85 9.12
CA ASP A 740 12.42 -35.80 8.89
C ASP A 740 12.18 -35.04 7.58
N THR A 741 11.82 -35.79 6.53
CA THR A 741 11.50 -35.23 5.22
C THR A 741 10.26 -34.33 5.29
N GLU A 742 9.21 -34.75 5.99
CA GLU A 742 7.99 -33.95 6.15
C GLU A 742 8.22 -32.68 6.96
N ILE A 743 9.05 -32.75 8.01
CA ILE A 743 9.45 -31.57 8.78
C ILE A 743 10.22 -30.58 7.89
N VAL A 744 11.20 -31.07 7.13
CA VAL A 744 11.99 -30.22 6.23
C VAL A 744 11.15 -29.65 5.10
N CYS A 745 10.28 -30.45 4.48
CA CYS A 745 9.32 -29.96 3.49
C CYS A 745 8.41 -28.89 4.08
N ALA A 746 7.89 -29.07 5.30
CA ALA A 746 7.07 -28.07 5.96
C ALA A 746 7.84 -26.77 6.28
N ALA A 747 9.13 -26.87 6.59
CA ALA A 747 10.01 -25.74 6.93
C ALA A 747 10.57 -25.00 5.70
N ARG A 748 10.75 -25.70 4.58
CA ARG A 748 11.41 -25.18 3.37
C ARG A 748 10.43 -24.98 2.21
N ASP A 749 9.67 -26.01 1.89
CA ASP A 749 8.84 -26.01 0.69
C ASP A 749 7.48 -25.38 1.00
N ASP A 750 6.92 -25.68 2.17
CA ASP A 750 5.59 -25.24 2.59
C ASP A 750 5.59 -24.01 3.53
N TRP A 751 6.75 -23.38 3.75
CA TRP A 751 6.88 -22.25 4.67
C TRP A 751 6.75 -20.89 3.98
N HIS A 752 7.63 -20.61 3.02
CA HIS A 752 7.67 -19.35 2.25
C HIS A 752 8.49 -19.56 0.96
N PRO A 753 8.12 -18.99 -0.20
CA PRO A 753 8.82 -19.23 -1.47
C PRO A 753 10.34 -18.95 -1.44
N ASP A 754 10.77 -17.93 -0.68
CA ASP A 754 12.19 -17.60 -0.53
C ASP A 754 13.02 -18.71 0.14
N LYS A 755 12.41 -19.63 0.87
CA LYS A 755 13.09 -20.79 1.48
C LYS A 755 13.59 -21.78 0.44
N LEU A 756 12.94 -21.87 -0.71
CA LEU A 756 13.37 -22.72 -1.83
C LEU A 756 14.72 -22.30 -2.42
N LYS A 757 15.14 -21.05 -2.19
CA LYS A 757 16.48 -20.54 -2.58
C LYS A 757 17.60 -21.15 -1.74
N LEU A 758 17.27 -21.73 -0.59
CA LEU A 758 18.23 -22.33 0.33
C LEU A 758 18.27 -23.86 0.09
N PRO A 759 19.45 -24.48 0.17
CA PRO A 759 19.59 -25.92 -0.04
C PRO A 759 18.90 -26.69 1.10
N ALA A 760 18.22 -27.79 0.76
CA ALA A 760 17.54 -28.66 1.74
C ALA A 760 18.48 -29.14 2.86
N GLY A 761 19.77 -29.34 2.55
CA GLY A 761 20.78 -29.75 3.51
C GLY A 761 20.93 -28.81 4.72
N GLU A 762 20.68 -27.51 4.56
CA GLU A 762 20.72 -26.57 5.70
C GLU A 762 19.56 -26.81 6.70
N PHE A 763 18.38 -27.21 6.20
CA PHE A 763 17.23 -27.54 7.04
C PHE A 763 17.40 -28.88 7.73
N PHE A 764 17.94 -29.89 7.04
CA PHE A 764 18.32 -31.16 7.66
C PHE A 764 19.38 -30.98 8.73
N ALA A 765 20.39 -30.12 8.49
CA ALA A 765 21.40 -29.81 9.50
C ALA A 765 20.79 -29.11 10.74
N ALA A 766 19.83 -28.20 10.53
CA ALA A 766 19.10 -27.57 11.62
C ALA A 766 18.23 -28.57 12.41
N LEU A 767 17.54 -29.50 11.72
CA LEU A 767 16.77 -30.58 12.35
C LEU A 767 17.66 -31.52 13.18
N ALA A 768 18.81 -31.92 12.63
CA ALA A 768 19.79 -32.73 13.35
C ALA A 768 20.30 -32.01 14.60
N LYS A 769 20.55 -30.69 14.51
CA LYS A 769 20.97 -29.89 15.65
C LYS A 769 19.89 -29.75 16.73
N LEU A 770 18.62 -29.58 16.35
CA LEU A 770 17.50 -29.58 17.31
C LEU A 770 17.50 -30.86 18.15
N ARG A 771 17.64 -32.02 17.50
CA ARG A 771 17.71 -33.33 18.17
C ARG A 771 18.97 -33.49 19.02
N LEU A 772 20.13 -33.10 18.52
CA LEU A 772 21.40 -33.16 19.26
C LEU A 772 21.32 -32.36 20.56
N GLU A 773 20.69 -31.20 20.51
CA GLU A 773 20.46 -30.33 21.67
C GLU A 773 19.23 -30.75 22.48
N GLY A 774 18.59 -31.89 22.18
CA GLY A 774 17.41 -32.38 22.90
C GLY A 774 16.20 -31.42 22.87
N ILE A 775 16.08 -30.59 21.83
CA ILE A 775 14.95 -29.69 21.60
C ILE A 775 13.97 -30.40 20.66
N VAL A 776 12.91 -30.95 21.24
CA VAL A 776 11.86 -31.69 20.54
C VAL A 776 10.53 -31.01 20.85
N PRO A 777 9.90 -30.33 19.88
CA PRO A 777 8.63 -29.68 20.12
C PRO A 777 7.57 -30.68 20.59
N LYS A 778 6.67 -30.23 21.46
CA LYS A 778 5.64 -31.08 22.09
C LYS A 778 4.28 -31.00 21.38
N GLY A 779 4.16 -30.24 20.29
CA GLY A 779 2.86 -29.98 19.65
C GLY A 779 1.96 -29.06 20.46
N THR A 780 2.55 -28.17 21.27
CA THR A 780 1.84 -27.23 22.15
C THR A 780 2.21 -25.79 21.80
N GLY A 781 1.43 -24.82 22.30
CA GLY A 781 1.68 -23.39 22.06
C GLY A 781 0.99 -22.87 20.79
N LYS A 782 1.47 -21.72 20.29
CA LYS A 782 0.82 -21.00 19.20
C LYS A 782 1.18 -21.59 17.83
N PHE A 783 0.17 -21.84 17.00
CA PHE A 783 0.36 -22.24 15.60
C PHE A 783 0.89 -21.07 14.79
N VAL A 784 1.94 -21.28 13.99
CA VAL A 784 2.50 -20.22 13.14
C VAL A 784 1.72 -20.12 11.84
N HIS A 785 0.85 -19.13 11.75
CA HIS A 785 -0.10 -18.91 10.64
C HIS A 785 0.57 -18.31 9.40
N GLY A 786 0.08 -18.58 8.19
CA GLY A 786 0.59 -17.91 6.99
C GLY A 786 0.21 -18.62 5.70
N PRO A 787 0.15 -17.90 4.56
CA PRO A 787 -0.48 -18.38 3.34
C PRO A 787 0.49 -19.28 2.58
N TYR A 788 0.52 -20.55 2.96
CA TYR A 788 0.97 -21.60 2.05
C TYR A 788 0.15 -22.86 2.31
N GLN A 789 -0.92 -23.02 1.52
CA GLN A 789 -1.50 -24.32 1.25
C GLN A 789 -0.83 -24.83 -0.02
N LYS A 790 -0.11 -25.94 0.13
CA LYS A 790 0.47 -26.71 -0.96
C LYS A 790 -0.60 -26.88 -2.05
N ALA A 791 -0.30 -26.44 -3.27
CA ALA A 791 -0.96 -26.98 -4.44
C ALA A 791 -0.62 -28.47 -4.44
N LEU A 792 -1.53 -29.30 -3.96
CA LEU A 792 -1.39 -30.75 -3.98
C LEU A 792 -1.40 -31.17 -5.46
N PHE A 793 -0.21 -31.41 -6.00
CA PHE A 793 -0.04 -32.34 -7.09
C PHE A 793 -0.12 -33.74 -6.50
N ASN A 794 -1.25 -34.40 -6.77
CA ASN A 794 -1.34 -35.84 -6.99
C ASN A 794 -2.39 -36.05 -8.08
#